data_AF-A0A080WKK7-F1
#
_entry.id   AF-A0A080WKK7-F1
#
_cell.length_a   1.000
_cell.length_b   1.000
_cell.length_c   1.000
_cell.angle_alpha   90.00
_cell.angle_beta   90.00
_cell.angle_gamma   90.00
#
_symmetry.space_group_name_H-M   'P 1'
#
loop_
_entity.id
_entity.type
_entity.pdbx_description
1 polymer ?
#
loop_
_entity_poly.entity_id
_entity_poly.type
_entity_poly.pdbx_seq_one_letter_code
_entity_poly.pdbx_strand_id
1 'polypeptide(L)'
;MIAAHPEINLFAAGHDTGVMVFKLERERPASALYQNQVFYITKDKHLRSYDFTKNTESPAMLSLKKLGSPWVPARTLSYNPAERAILVTSPTDNGTYELIHIPRDSTGAVEPTDVKRGHGNSAVFVARNRFAVFTQSTQQIDIKDLSNSTTKTIKASHGTTDIHFGGTSCLLLLTPTSVVLLDIQQKKQLAELSVSGVKYVVWSNDGLYVALLSKHNVTIATKSLEHVSTLHETIRIKSACWDDSGVLLYSTLNHVKYSLLNGDNGIVCTLDQTLYLVRVKARKVYCLDRTAKPTVLAIDPTEYRFKLSLVKRNYEEMLQIIKTSSLVGQSIISYLQKKGYPEIALQFVQDPQTRFELALECGNIDVAIEMAKTLDRPKLWARLGTEALAHGNNQTVEMTYQRQRNFDKLSFLYLTTGDQEKLSRMAKIAQHRGDFTSQFQNALYLDDVEARIQMFKEIDLLPLAYLTAKTHGFAEEAQSILKASGVSEDQITLPTLGEPKPAPNVVVQTFKSNWPVKAPSHSSFEKALLGEVGGADDEGVNGFEDQDGERENGGVEIGLGDEQEEEDVAGWDMGDDIQIEEETDLLGTENVESGPSSSEAELWSRNSPLAADHVAAGSFESAMQLLNRQVGAVNFEPLKPRFLEIYQASKTYLPATPALPPIINYVRRTVDETDTRRLLPIIPRSLETIASVDLQEGYAAMRSNKLQDGIVIFQRILHSILVNTVSSEAHVTEAKKIISTAREYILAMSMELERRALPTDTPENLKRSLELSAYFTIPKLEVAHRQLALMAAMKFAYTNQNFSSALSFANRMIANGGSAKLLDQAKKIKAQCERNPQDAIEIEFDQFAEFDICAASHTPIYGGSPSVTCPYTGTKYHEQHKGSVCTVCKVSAVGAPASGLRLFVPGQH
;
A
#
# COMPACT_ATOMS: atom_id res chain seq x y z
N MET A 1 -10.89 -66.27 -6.74
CA MET A 1 -10.17 -66.35 -5.45
C MET A 1 -10.62 -65.23 -4.53
N ILE A 2 -10.85 -65.46 -3.23
CA ILE A 2 -11.22 -64.40 -2.27
C ILE A 2 -10.21 -64.38 -1.13
N ALA A 3 -9.71 -63.20 -0.76
CA ALA A 3 -8.78 -62.99 0.36
C ALA A 3 -9.19 -61.76 1.18
N ALA A 4 -9.30 -61.91 2.49
CA ALA A 4 -9.55 -60.81 3.43
C ALA A 4 -8.21 -60.29 3.99
N HIS A 5 -8.09 -58.98 4.20
CA HIS A 5 -6.93 -58.41 4.89
C HIS A 5 -7.01 -58.75 6.39
N PRO A 6 -5.93 -59.18 7.06
CA PRO A 6 -5.96 -59.64 8.45
C PRO A 6 -6.27 -58.57 9.52
N GLU A 7 -6.43 -57.30 9.15
CA GLU A 7 -6.48 -56.16 10.10
C GLU A 7 -7.35 -55.01 9.57
N ILE A 8 -7.21 -54.68 8.30
CA ILE A 8 -7.98 -53.62 7.63
C ILE A 8 -9.31 -54.20 7.15
N ASN A 9 -10.40 -53.42 7.23
CA ASN A 9 -11.69 -53.78 6.63
C ASN A 9 -11.64 -53.66 5.09
N LEU A 10 -10.96 -54.61 4.46
CA LEU A 10 -10.88 -54.80 3.00
C LEU A 10 -10.87 -56.30 2.70
N PHE A 11 -11.55 -56.70 1.64
CA PHE A 11 -11.38 -58.02 1.03
C PHE A 11 -11.25 -57.89 -0.48
N ALA A 12 -10.37 -58.69 -1.07
CA ALA A 12 -10.14 -58.75 -2.50
C ALA A 12 -10.81 -60.00 -3.07
N ALA A 13 -11.53 -59.85 -4.19
CA ALA A 13 -11.99 -60.96 -5.01
C ALA A 13 -11.29 -60.89 -6.37
N GLY A 14 -10.44 -61.89 -6.64
CA GLY A 14 -9.84 -62.13 -7.95
C GLY A 14 -10.76 -62.97 -8.82
N HIS A 15 -11.00 -62.50 -10.04
CA HIS A 15 -11.71 -63.15 -11.15
C HIS A 15 -10.79 -63.15 -12.38
N ASP A 16 -11.16 -63.85 -13.45
CA ASP A 16 -10.27 -64.11 -14.59
C ASP A 16 -9.83 -62.83 -15.34
N THR A 17 -10.58 -61.75 -15.19
CA THR A 17 -10.30 -60.42 -15.78
C THR A 17 -9.73 -59.39 -14.80
N GLY A 18 -9.42 -59.75 -13.55
CA GLY A 18 -8.78 -58.82 -12.59
C GLY A 18 -9.04 -59.08 -11.12
N VAL A 19 -8.72 -58.09 -10.28
CA VAL A 19 -8.93 -58.13 -8.82
C VAL A 19 -9.76 -56.93 -8.39
N MET A 20 -10.94 -57.20 -7.81
CA MET A 20 -11.79 -56.18 -7.20
C MET A 20 -11.52 -56.12 -5.70
N VAL A 21 -11.21 -54.94 -5.17
CA VAL A 21 -11.04 -54.72 -3.72
C VAL A 21 -12.28 -54.04 -3.15
N PHE A 22 -12.97 -54.75 -2.27
CA PHE A 22 -14.19 -54.32 -1.61
C PHE A 22 -13.91 -53.87 -0.16
N LYS A 23 -14.81 -53.06 0.37
CA LYS A 23 -14.80 -52.56 1.73
C LYS A 23 -16.16 -52.83 2.38
N LEU A 24 -16.20 -53.63 3.45
CA LEU A 24 -17.47 -54.09 4.03
C LEU A 24 -18.18 -52.97 4.80
N GLU A 25 -17.43 -52.18 5.57
CA GLU A 25 -17.99 -51.17 6.47
C GLU A 25 -17.37 -49.77 6.28
N ARG A 26 -18.12 -48.76 6.73
CA ARG A 26 -17.64 -47.38 6.77
C ARG A 26 -16.83 -47.15 8.06
N GLU A 27 -15.52 -47.00 7.91
CA GLU A 27 -14.57 -46.75 9.01
C GLU A 27 -14.72 -45.38 9.73
N ARG A 28 -15.49 -44.43 9.20
CA ARG A 28 -15.65 -43.11 9.83
C ARG A 28 -16.73 -43.18 10.91
N PRO A 29 -16.41 -42.92 12.20
CA PRO A 29 -17.40 -42.88 13.27
C PRO A 29 -18.46 -41.81 13.04
N ALA A 30 -19.68 -42.08 13.48
CA ALA A 30 -20.71 -41.06 13.59
C ALA A 30 -20.46 -40.25 14.88
N SER A 31 -20.24 -38.94 14.73
CA SER A 31 -19.94 -38.05 15.85
C SER A 31 -20.58 -36.67 15.66
N ALA A 32 -20.90 -36.01 16.77
CA ALA A 32 -21.43 -34.65 16.84
C ALA A 32 -20.65 -33.85 17.90
N LEU A 33 -20.19 -32.66 17.52
CA LEU A 33 -19.47 -31.73 18.38
C LEU A 33 -20.46 -30.74 19.00
N TYR A 34 -20.36 -30.50 20.30
CA TYR A 34 -21.04 -29.40 20.98
C TYR A 34 -20.15 -28.79 22.07
N GLN A 35 -19.81 -27.51 21.91
CA GLN A 35 -18.91 -26.78 22.82
C GLN A 35 -17.59 -27.55 23.07
N ASN A 36 -17.35 -27.98 24.31
CA ASN A 36 -16.15 -28.72 24.73
C ASN A 36 -16.35 -30.25 24.80
N GLN A 37 -17.45 -30.79 24.24
CA GLN A 37 -17.76 -32.21 24.25
C GLN A 37 -18.02 -32.75 22.84
N VAL A 38 -17.49 -33.93 22.54
CA VAL A 38 -17.90 -34.72 21.37
C VAL A 38 -18.73 -35.92 21.82
N PHE A 39 -19.92 -36.06 21.24
CA PHE A 39 -20.71 -37.28 21.30
C PHE A 39 -20.33 -38.16 20.11
N TYR A 40 -20.12 -39.45 20.32
CA TYR A 40 -19.78 -40.39 19.26
C TYR A 40 -20.31 -41.78 19.55
N ILE A 41 -20.45 -42.58 18.49
CA ILE A 41 -20.94 -43.95 18.56
C ILE A 41 -19.75 -44.91 18.36
N THR A 42 -19.53 -45.81 19.33
CA THR A 42 -18.50 -46.86 19.23
C THR A 42 -18.92 -47.98 18.28
N LYS A 43 -17.97 -48.84 17.84
CA LYS A 43 -18.29 -50.03 17.02
C LYS A 43 -19.34 -50.94 17.67
N ASP A 44 -19.34 -51.05 19.01
CA ASP A 44 -20.34 -51.82 19.78
C ASP A 44 -21.74 -51.17 19.85
N LYS A 45 -21.95 -50.08 19.10
CA LYS A 45 -23.16 -49.23 19.12
C LYS A 45 -23.47 -48.64 20.49
N HIS A 46 -22.46 -48.23 21.26
CA HIS A 46 -22.68 -47.43 22.47
C HIS A 46 -22.47 -45.94 22.17
N LEU A 47 -23.37 -45.10 22.68
CA LEU A 47 -23.14 -43.66 22.72
C LEU A 47 -22.19 -43.34 23.88
N ARG A 48 -21.11 -42.60 23.59
CA ARG A 48 -20.20 -42.03 24.59
C ARG A 48 -19.99 -40.54 24.33
N SER A 49 -19.51 -39.85 25.35
CA SER A 49 -19.11 -38.45 25.27
C SER A 49 -17.66 -38.30 25.75
N TYR A 50 -16.89 -37.43 25.10
CA TYR A 50 -15.54 -37.09 25.54
C TYR A 50 -15.44 -35.59 25.80
N ASP A 51 -14.99 -35.21 27.01
CA ASP A 51 -14.81 -33.82 27.44
C ASP A 51 -13.36 -33.38 27.20
N PHE A 52 -13.13 -32.44 26.28
CA PHE A 52 -11.80 -31.94 25.95
C PHE A 52 -11.13 -31.15 27.09
N THR A 53 -11.91 -30.67 28.06
CA THR A 53 -11.44 -29.89 29.20
C THR A 53 -10.90 -30.80 30.29
N LYS A 54 -11.64 -31.88 30.59
CA LYS A 54 -11.26 -32.90 31.58
C LYS A 54 -10.40 -34.02 30.99
N ASN A 55 -10.25 -34.05 29.66
CA ASN A 55 -9.55 -35.10 28.91
C ASN A 55 -9.99 -36.52 29.31
N THR A 56 -11.29 -36.66 29.60
CA THR A 56 -11.90 -37.86 30.20
C THR A 56 -13.08 -38.33 29.34
N GLU A 57 -13.15 -39.64 29.12
CA GLU A 57 -14.24 -40.33 28.44
C GLU A 57 -15.37 -40.65 29.43
N SER A 58 -16.63 -40.43 29.07
CA SER A 58 -17.76 -40.88 29.88
C SER A 58 -17.96 -42.39 29.77
N PRO A 59 -18.53 -43.06 30.80
CA PRO A 59 -19.08 -44.39 30.61
C PRO A 59 -20.15 -44.36 29.50
N ALA A 60 -20.43 -45.54 28.92
CA ALA A 60 -21.51 -45.68 27.93
C ALA A 60 -22.80 -45.04 28.47
N MET A 61 -23.38 -44.11 27.71
CA MET A 61 -24.58 -43.37 28.09
C MET A 61 -25.85 -44.10 27.65
N LEU A 62 -25.82 -44.70 26.46
CA LEU A 62 -26.94 -45.39 25.83
C LEU A 62 -26.44 -46.58 25.00
N SER A 63 -27.22 -47.66 24.99
CA SER A 63 -27.05 -48.78 24.07
C SER A 63 -27.93 -48.60 22.83
N LEU A 64 -27.31 -48.48 21.65
CA LEU A 64 -27.97 -48.33 20.35
C LEU A 64 -27.98 -49.64 19.56
N LYS A 65 -27.84 -50.80 20.21
CA LYS A 65 -27.77 -52.11 19.52
C LYS A 65 -29.03 -52.46 18.72
N LYS A 66 -30.18 -51.90 19.10
CA LYS A 66 -31.49 -52.04 18.42
C LYS A 66 -31.70 -51.08 17.24
N LEU A 67 -30.76 -50.17 16.97
CA LEU A 67 -30.77 -49.26 15.82
C LEU A 67 -30.32 -50.02 14.56
N GLY A 68 -31.27 -50.26 13.65
CA GLY A 68 -31.03 -50.95 12.38
C GLY A 68 -30.45 -52.37 12.51
N SER A 69 -29.82 -52.86 11.45
CA SER A 69 -29.10 -54.14 11.45
C SER A 69 -27.87 -54.09 12.37
N PRO A 70 -27.63 -55.09 13.24
CA PRO A 70 -26.50 -55.13 14.17
C PRO A 70 -25.14 -54.87 13.52
N TRP A 71 -24.96 -55.35 12.28
CA TRP A 71 -23.69 -55.31 11.53
C TRP A 71 -23.43 -54.00 10.79
N VAL A 72 -24.42 -53.10 10.73
CA VAL A 72 -24.31 -51.83 9.99
C VAL A 72 -24.05 -50.67 10.96
N PRO A 73 -22.95 -49.92 10.81
CA PRO A 73 -22.67 -48.75 11.64
C PRO A 73 -23.56 -47.55 11.25
N ALA A 74 -23.81 -46.66 12.21
CA ALA A 74 -24.56 -45.43 11.99
C ALA A 74 -23.88 -44.50 10.96
N ARG A 75 -24.67 -43.82 10.13
CA ARG A 75 -24.19 -42.92 9.06
C ARG A 75 -23.91 -41.51 9.59
N THR A 76 -24.86 -40.89 10.29
CA THR A 76 -24.68 -39.57 10.89
C THR A 76 -25.23 -39.52 12.31
N LEU A 77 -24.70 -38.59 13.10
CA LEU A 77 -25.17 -38.22 14.42
C LEU A 77 -25.39 -36.70 14.42
N SER A 78 -26.57 -36.24 14.84
CA SER A 78 -26.88 -34.83 15.08
C SER A 78 -27.33 -34.68 16.53
N TYR A 79 -26.88 -33.64 17.23
CA TYR A 79 -27.17 -33.41 18.65
C TYR A 79 -27.89 -32.09 18.86
N ASN A 80 -28.94 -32.10 19.68
CA ASN A 80 -29.69 -30.93 20.11
C ASN A 80 -29.42 -30.67 21.61
N PRO A 81 -28.76 -29.55 21.97
CA PRO A 81 -28.42 -29.24 23.34
C PRO A 81 -29.63 -28.88 24.22
N ALA A 82 -30.73 -28.39 23.64
CA ALA A 82 -31.84 -27.84 24.41
C ALA A 82 -32.64 -28.91 25.15
N GLU A 83 -32.95 -30.01 24.47
CA GLU A 83 -33.68 -31.17 25.03
C GLU A 83 -32.77 -32.40 25.22
N ARG A 84 -31.44 -32.18 25.16
CA ARG A 84 -30.38 -33.21 25.19
C ARG A 84 -30.71 -34.42 24.31
N ALA A 85 -31.17 -34.19 23.08
CA ALA A 85 -31.61 -35.23 22.16
C ALA A 85 -30.58 -35.49 21.06
N ILE A 86 -30.53 -36.72 20.54
CA ILE A 86 -29.77 -37.08 19.35
C ILE A 86 -30.68 -37.61 18.26
N LEU A 87 -30.31 -37.32 17.02
CA LEU A 87 -30.78 -37.99 15.83
C LEU A 87 -29.65 -38.86 15.30
N VAL A 88 -29.91 -40.15 15.18
CA VAL A 88 -28.97 -41.11 14.58
C VAL A 88 -29.58 -41.65 13.31
N THR A 89 -28.82 -41.66 12.21
CA THR A 89 -29.24 -42.28 10.95
C THR A 89 -28.53 -43.60 10.69
N SER A 90 -29.27 -44.56 10.14
CA SER A 90 -28.77 -45.85 9.66
C SER A 90 -29.07 -45.97 8.16
N PRO A 91 -28.13 -46.46 7.33
CA PRO A 91 -28.37 -46.65 5.90
C PRO A 91 -29.18 -47.91 5.57
N THR A 92 -29.64 -48.67 6.58
CA THR A 92 -30.51 -49.84 6.45
C THR A 92 -31.88 -49.46 5.90
N ASP A 93 -32.51 -50.37 5.15
CA ASP A 93 -33.91 -50.27 4.68
C ASP A 93 -34.22 -48.95 3.94
N ASN A 94 -33.33 -48.58 3.00
CA ASN A 94 -33.35 -47.30 2.27
C ASN A 94 -33.26 -46.04 3.14
N GLY A 95 -32.84 -46.15 4.40
CA GLY A 95 -32.60 -45.04 5.31
C GLY A 95 -33.61 -44.99 6.45
N THR A 96 -33.13 -45.18 7.68
CA THR A 96 -33.92 -45.01 8.90
C THR A 96 -33.24 -44.03 9.85
N TYR A 97 -34.05 -43.26 10.59
CA TYR A 97 -33.56 -42.38 11.65
C TYR A 97 -34.26 -42.68 12.98
N GLU A 98 -33.56 -42.44 14.08
CA GLU A 98 -34.09 -42.51 15.43
C GLU A 98 -33.80 -41.22 16.19
N LEU A 99 -34.83 -40.63 16.78
CA LEU A 99 -34.76 -39.55 17.76
C LEU A 99 -34.75 -40.17 19.16
N ILE A 100 -33.73 -39.83 19.94
CA ILE A 100 -33.48 -40.42 21.27
C ILE A 100 -33.06 -39.32 22.25
N HIS A 101 -33.67 -39.26 23.43
CA HIS A 101 -33.24 -38.37 24.50
C HIS A 101 -32.11 -38.98 25.34
N ILE A 102 -31.07 -38.20 25.65
CA ILE A 102 -29.92 -38.65 26.45
C ILE A 102 -30.22 -38.46 27.95
N PRO A 103 -30.10 -39.51 28.79
CA PRO A 103 -30.25 -39.42 30.24
C PRO A 103 -29.34 -38.35 30.86
N ARG A 104 -29.76 -37.73 31.98
CA ARG A 104 -28.94 -36.70 32.62
C ARG A 104 -27.64 -37.26 33.18
N ASP A 105 -27.72 -38.42 33.82
CA ASP A 105 -26.61 -39.14 34.46
C ASP A 105 -26.21 -40.38 33.67
N SER A 106 -24.92 -40.57 33.45
CA SER A 106 -24.36 -41.70 32.69
C SER A 106 -24.02 -42.88 33.62
N THR A 107 -25.03 -43.67 33.98
CA THR A 107 -24.90 -44.78 34.94
C THR A 107 -24.57 -46.14 34.31
N GLY A 108 -24.51 -46.22 32.98
CA GLY A 108 -24.18 -47.45 32.23
C GLY A 108 -24.87 -47.48 30.87
N ALA A 109 -24.67 -48.56 30.11
CA ALA A 109 -25.24 -48.77 28.77
C ALA A 109 -26.76 -49.06 28.80
N VAL A 110 -27.54 -48.13 29.35
CA VAL A 110 -28.99 -48.21 29.51
C VAL A 110 -29.66 -48.24 28.13
N GLU A 111 -30.74 -49.01 27.98
CA GLU A 111 -31.56 -48.97 26.78
C GLU A 111 -32.43 -47.70 26.76
N PRO A 112 -32.54 -47.00 25.63
CA PRO A 112 -33.34 -45.77 25.53
C PRO A 112 -34.84 -46.04 25.72
N THR A 113 -35.49 -45.24 26.57
CA THR A 113 -36.89 -45.43 26.99
C THR A 113 -37.93 -44.75 26.09
N ASP A 114 -37.58 -43.61 25.46
CA ASP A 114 -38.40 -42.92 24.45
C ASP A 114 -37.60 -42.82 23.14
N VAL A 115 -37.82 -43.78 22.24
CA VAL A 115 -37.22 -43.83 20.90
C VAL A 115 -38.31 -43.59 19.86
N LYS A 116 -38.16 -42.53 19.08
CA LYS A 116 -39.07 -42.21 17.97
C LYS A 116 -38.36 -42.50 16.65
N ARG A 117 -38.77 -43.59 15.98
CA ARG A 117 -38.21 -44.04 14.70
C ARG A 117 -38.97 -43.45 13.51
N GLY A 118 -38.29 -43.25 12.38
CA GLY A 118 -38.91 -42.95 11.10
C GLY A 118 -38.02 -43.34 9.91
N HIS A 119 -38.57 -43.21 8.69
CA HIS A 119 -37.86 -43.43 7.44
C HIS A 119 -37.27 -42.11 6.93
N GLY A 120 -36.04 -42.16 6.41
CA GLY A 120 -35.30 -41.02 5.87
C GLY A 120 -33.81 -41.31 5.75
N ASN A 121 -33.20 -40.88 4.64
CA ASN A 121 -31.79 -41.11 4.32
C ASN A 121 -30.84 -40.25 5.17
N SER A 122 -31.33 -39.09 5.61
CA SER A 122 -30.58 -38.12 6.41
C SER A 122 -31.53 -37.35 7.33
N ALA A 123 -31.10 -37.06 8.55
CA ALA A 123 -31.87 -36.35 9.55
C ALA A 123 -30.96 -35.41 10.36
N VAL A 124 -31.35 -34.13 10.48
CA VAL A 124 -30.51 -33.06 11.05
C VAL A 124 -31.37 -32.08 11.84
N PHE A 125 -30.95 -31.71 13.05
CA PHE A 125 -31.59 -30.62 13.80
C PHE A 125 -31.35 -29.26 13.13
N VAL A 126 -32.41 -28.44 12.99
CA VAL A 126 -32.31 -27.11 12.34
C VAL A 126 -32.80 -25.96 13.24
N ALA A 127 -33.55 -26.28 14.29
CA ALA A 127 -33.91 -25.35 15.36
C ALA A 127 -34.10 -26.10 16.69
N ARG A 128 -34.24 -25.35 17.79
CA ARG A 128 -34.40 -25.88 19.17
C ARG A 128 -35.37 -27.05 19.28
N ASN A 129 -36.53 -26.95 18.62
CA ASN A 129 -37.60 -27.94 18.66
C ASN A 129 -37.95 -28.48 17.26
N ARG A 130 -37.05 -28.38 16.27
CA ARG A 130 -37.33 -28.86 14.90
C ARG A 130 -36.13 -29.52 14.24
N PHE A 131 -36.39 -30.61 13.54
CA PHE A 131 -35.41 -31.28 12.69
C PHE A 131 -35.95 -31.49 11.28
N ALA A 132 -35.05 -31.58 10.31
CA ALA A 132 -35.36 -31.92 8.93
C ALA A 132 -35.02 -33.38 8.68
N VAL A 133 -35.87 -34.08 7.92
CA VAL A 133 -35.66 -35.44 7.43
C VAL A 133 -35.73 -35.39 5.91
N PHE A 134 -34.71 -35.92 5.24
CA PHE A 134 -34.68 -36.03 3.79
C PHE A 134 -34.90 -37.47 3.34
N THR A 135 -35.79 -37.66 2.37
CA THR A 135 -36.07 -38.95 1.73
C THR A 135 -35.69 -38.87 0.25
N GLN A 136 -34.63 -39.60 -0.12
CA GLN A 136 -33.99 -39.53 -1.43
C GLN A 136 -34.87 -40.10 -2.55
N SER A 137 -35.70 -41.11 -2.25
CA SER A 137 -36.61 -41.74 -3.22
C SER A 137 -37.76 -40.84 -3.64
N THR A 138 -38.23 -39.95 -2.76
CA THR A 138 -39.33 -39.00 -3.04
C THR A 138 -38.84 -37.57 -3.30
N GLN A 139 -37.55 -37.28 -3.07
CA GLN A 139 -36.96 -35.94 -3.12
C GLN A 139 -37.73 -34.92 -2.25
N GLN A 140 -38.14 -35.34 -1.05
CA GLN A 140 -38.89 -34.53 -0.10
C GLN A 140 -38.12 -34.33 1.21
N ILE A 141 -38.33 -33.15 1.80
CA ILE A 141 -37.78 -32.74 3.08
C ILE A 141 -38.95 -32.49 4.03
N ASP A 142 -39.08 -33.34 5.06
CA ASP A 142 -40.06 -33.18 6.12
C ASP A 142 -39.44 -32.48 7.33
N ILE A 143 -40.04 -31.37 7.73
CA ILE A 143 -39.68 -30.64 8.96
C ILE A 143 -40.57 -31.16 10.09
N LYS A 144 -39.96 -31.84 11.05
CA LYS A 144 -40.63 -32.52 12.16
C LYS A 144 -40.34 -31.85 13.51
N ASP A 145 -41.31 -31.90 14.40
CA ASP A 145 -41.16 -31.54 15.81
C ASP A 145 -40.62 -32.73 16.63
N LEU A 146 -40.17 -32.52 17.87
CA LEU A 146 -39.61 -33.55 18.76
C LEU A 146 -40.62 -34.66 19.17
N SER A 147 -41.90 -34.42 18.90
CA SER A 147 -42.97 -35.44 18.91
C SER A 147 -42.92 -36.40 17.70
N ASN A 148 -41.99 -36.21 16.76
CA ASN A 148 -41.88 -36.89 15.45
C ASN A 148 -43.07 -36.61 14.50
N SER A 149 -43.87 -35.58 14.79
CA SER A 149 -44.97 -35.11 13.93
C SER A 149 -44.45 -34.19 12.82
N THR A 150 -44.94 -34.35 11.59
CA THR A 150 -44.55 -33.50 10.45
C THR A 150 -45.29 -32.16 10.51
N THR A 151 -44.53 -31.07 10.57
CA THR A 151 -45.05 -29.69 10.66
C THR A 151 -45.12 -29.00 9.30
N LYS A 152 -44.15 -29.28 8.41
CA LYS A 152 -44.07 -28.76 7.04
C LYS A 152 -43.34 -29.76 6.15
N THR A 153 -43.80 -29.94 4.92
CA THR A 153 -43.05 -30.64 3.86
C THR A 153 -42.62 -29.64 2.79
N ILE A 154 -41.41 -29.83 2.27
CA ILE A 154 -40.77 -29.02 1.23
C ILE A 154 -40.23 -29.98 0.16
N LYS A 155 -40.36 -29.63 -1.12
CA LYS A 155 -39.72 -30.38 -2.22
C LYS A 155 -38.24 -30.01 -2.27
N ALA A 156 -37.35 -30.99 -2.36
CA ALA A 156 -35.92 -30.74 -2.55
C ALA A 156 -35.63 -30.35 -4.00
N SER A 157 -34.49 -29.69 -4.23
CA SER A 157 -33.96 -29.47 -5.58
C SER A 157 -33.69 -30.80 -6.29
N HIS A 158 -33.91 -30.85 -7.61
CA HIS A 158 -33.78 -32.08 -8.39
C HIS A 158 -32.37 -32.69 -8.25
N GLY A 159 -32.31 -33.99 -7.95
CA GLY A 159 -31.05 -34.71 -7.78
C GLY A 159 -30.35 -34.51 -6.42
N THR A 160 -31.05 -34.03 -5.38
CA THR A 160 -30.48 -33.94 -4.03
C THR A 160 -30.07 -35.33 -3.52
N THR A 161 -28.87 -35.41 -2.93
CA THR A 161 -28.23 -36.66 -2.46
C THR A 161 -28.17 -36.77 -0.94
N ASP A 162 -27.98 -35.66 -0.24
CA ASP A 162 -27.93 -35.57 1.23
C ASP A 162 -28.29 -34.14 1.67
N ILE A 163 -28.61 -33.97 2.97
CA ILE A 163 -28.86 -32.67 3.59
C ILE A 163 -27.92 -32.43 4.77
N HIS A 164 -27.47 -31.20 4.93
CA HIS A 164 -26.64 -30.75 6.05
C HIS A 164 -27.23 -29.50 6.71
N PHE A 165 -26.82 -29.26 7.96
CA PHE A 165 -27.17 -28.04 8.68
C PHE A 165 -26.64 -26.81 7.90
N GLY A 166 -27.52 -25.84 7.62
CA GLY A 166 -27.17 -24.61 6.90
C GLY A 166 -27.15 -23.35 7.77
N GLY A 167 -27.23 -23.51 9.10
CA GLY A 167 -27.55 -22.42 10.02
C GLY A 167 -28.99 -22.51 10.55
N THR A 168 -29.33 -21.68 11.53
CA THR A 168 -30.67 -21.68 12.15
C THR A 168 -31.75 -21.36 11.12
N SER A 169 -32.72 -22.26 10.95
CA SER A 169 -33.76 -22.23 9.88
C SER A 169 -33.27 -22.45 8.44
N CYS A 170 -31.99 -22.74 8.20
CA CYS A 170 -31.43 -22.96 6.87
C CYS A 170 -30.89 -24.38 6.69
N LEU A 171 -30.97 -24.91 5.47
CA LEU A 171 -30.45 -26.22 5.08
C LEU A 171 -29.51 -26.10 3.89
N LEU A 172 -28.46 -26.92 3.89
CA LEU A 172 -27.64 -27.15 2.71
C LEU A 172 -28.08 -28.45 2.04
N LEU A 173 -28.50 -28.36 0.78
CA LEU A 173 -28.81 -29.51 -0.07
C LEU A 173 -27.58 -29.84 -0.92
N LEU A 174 -27.11 -31.08 -0.89
CA LEU A 174 -25.98 -31.52 -1.70
C LEU A 174 -26.48 -32.22 -2.96
N THR A 175 -26.24 -31.65 -4.14
CA THR A 175 -26.41 -32.33 -5.44
C THR A 175 -25.06 -32.91 -5.90
N PRO A 176 -24.99 -33.72 -6.98
CA PRO A 176 -23.73 -34.21 -7.52
C PRO A 176 -22.81 -33.10 -8.07
N THR A 177 -23.37 -31.96 -8.45
CA THR A 177 -22.71 -30.87 -9.19
C THR A 177 -22.71 -29.52 -8.46
N SER A 178 -23.59 -29.34 -7.47
CA SER A 178 -23.79 -28.07 -6.75
C SER A 178 -24.23 -28.27 -5.30
N VAL A 179 -24.08 -27.21 -4.52
CA VAL A 179 -24.58 -27.09 -3.14
C VAL A 179 -25.56 -25.93 -3.08
N VAL A 180 -26.76 -26.18 -2.56
CA VAL A 180 -27.87 -25.22 -2.54
C VAL A 180 -28.22 -24.85 -1.10
N LEU A 181 -28.30 -23.54 -0.79
CA LEU A 181 -28.77 -23.03 0.49
C LEU A 181 -30.27 -22.75 0.43
N LEU A 182 -31.04 -23.43 1.28
CA LEU A 182 -32.51 -23.36 1.34
C LEU A 182 -32.98 -22.74 2.67
N ASP A 183 -33.84 -21.74 2.61
CA ASP A 183 -34.59 -21.23 3.79
C ASP A 183 -35.86 -22.07 4.02
N ILE A 184 -35.98 -22.68 5.20
CA ILE A 184 -37.17 -23.46 5.62
C ILE A 184 -38.41 -22.58 5.80
N GLN A 185 -38.24 -21.32 6.19
CA GLN A 185 -39.35 -20.41 6.47
C GLN A 185 -40.00 -19.93 5.17
N GLN A 186 -39.18 -19.37 4.27
CA GLN A 186 -39.61 -18.87 2.96
C GLN A 186 -39.82 -19.98 1.91
N LYS A 187 -39.29 -21.19 2.14
CA LYS A 187 -39.26 -22.30 1.16
C LYS A 187 -38.56 -21.93 -0.16
N LYS A 188 -37.61 -20.99 -0.11
CA LYS A 188 -36.90 -20.45 -1.26
C LYS A 188 -35.41 -20.81 -1.18
N GLN A 189 -34.83 -21.12 -2.33
CA GLN A 189 -33.39 -21.18 -2.53
C GLN A 189 -32.80 -19.77 -2.41
N LEU A 190 -31.87 -19.60 -1.48
CA LEU A 190 -31.18 -18.33 -1.22
C LEU A 190 -29.95 -18.17 -2.12
N ALA A 191 -29.15 -19.23 -2.25
CA ALA A 191 -27.90 -19.26 -3.00
C ALA A 191 -27.58 -20.67 -3.50
N GLU A 192 -26.71 -20.77 -4.50
CA GLU A 192 -26.18 -22.03 -5.03
C GLU A 192 -24.74 -21.84 -5.45
N LEU A 193 -23.90 -22.85 -5.17
CA LEU A 193 -22.49 -22.89 -5.52
C LEU A 193 -22.18 -24.20 -6.27
N SER A 194 -21.57 -24.08 -7.44
CA SER A 194 -21.18 -25.21 -8.30
C SER A 194 -19.93 -25.95 -7.76
N VAL A 195 -20.15 -26.90 -6.85
CA VAL A 195 -19.10 -27.80 -6.34
C VAL A 195 -19.49 -29.25 -6.53
N SER A 196 -18.68 -30.01 -7.28
CA SER A 196 -18.97 -31.41 -7.58
C SER A 196 -18.55 -32.37 -6.46
N GLY A 197 -19.40 -33.38 -6.24
CA GLY A 197 -19.08 -34.54 -5.40
C GLY A 197 -18.83 -34.27 -3.91
N VAL A 198 -19.42 -33.19 -3.36
CA VAL A 198 -19.35 -32.86 -1.92
C VAL A 198 -19.98 -33.97 -1.10
N LYS A 199 -19.32 -34.38 0.00
CA LYS A 199 -19.79 -35.46 0.89
C LYS A 199 -19.89 -35.08 2.35
N TYR A 200 -19.17 -34.04 2.77
CA TYR A 200 -19.19 -33.55 4.13
C TYR A 200 -19.11 -32.03 4.14
N VAL A 201 -19.75 -31.44 5.15
CA VAL A 201 -19.81 -29.99 5.37
C VAL A 201 -19.29 -29.74 6.78
N VAL A 202 -18.39 -28.76 6.95
CA VAL A 202 -17.83 -28.37 8.25
C VAL A 202 -17.87 -26.84 8.40
N TRP A 203 -18.73 -26.35 9.29
CA TRP A 203 -18.83 -24.94 9.63
C TRP A 203 -17.69 -24.47 10.53
N SER A 204 -17.28 -23.22 10.36
CA SER A 204 -16.38 -22.53 11.29
C SER A 204 -17.08 -22.27 12.64
N ASN A 205 -16.30 -22.05 13.70
CA ASN A 205 -16.81 -21.90 15.07
C ASN A 205 -17.71 -20.66 15.25
N ASP A 206 -17.52 -19.65 14.42
CA ASP A 206 -18.31 -18.41 14.33
C ASP A 206 -19.52 -18.51 13.37
N GLY A 207 -19.59 -19.57 12.56
CA GLY A 207 -20.62 -19.75 11.53
C GLY A 207 -20.52 -18.81 10.33
N LEU A 208 -19.38 -18.13 10.12
CA LEU A 208 -19.14 -17.24 8.98
C LEU A 208 -18.71 -17.99 7.70
N TYR A 209 -17.99 -19.09 7.86
CA TYR A 209 -17.42 -19.87 6.76
C TYR A 209 -17.85 -21.34 6.82
N VAL A 210 -17.91 -21.96 5.65
CA VAL A 210 -18.26 -23.37 5.48
C VAL A 210 -17.24 -24.05 4.58
N ALA A 211 -16.68 -25.17 5.06
CA ALA A 211 -15.79 -26.03 4.28
C ALA A 211 -16.59 -27.21 3.69
N LEU A 212 -16.65 -27.25 2.37
CA LEU A 212 -17.26 -28.30 1.56
C LEU A 212 -16.16 -29.31 1.18
N LEU A 213 -16.30 -30.55 1.65
CA LEU A 213 -15.31 -31.61 1.44
C LEU A 213 -15.79 -32.61 0.39
N SER A 214 -15.13 -32.59 -0.77
CA SER A 214 -15.29 -33.60 -1.83
C SER A 214 -14.25 -34.73 -1.65
N LYS A 215 -14.10 -35.63 -2.64
CA LYS A 215 -13.13 -36.75 -2.56
C LYS A 215 -11.67 -36.25 -2.52
N HIS A 216 -11.36 -35.24 -3.32
CA HIS A 216 -10.03 -34.68 -3.55
C HIS A 216 -9.98 -33.15 -3.43
N ASN A 217 -11.13 -32.48 -3.29
CA ASN A 217 -11.19 -31.02 -3.21
C ASN A 217 -11.72 -30.60 -1.84
N VAL A 218 -11.16 -29.51 -1.33
CA VAL A 218 -11.70 -28.72 -0.22
C VAL A 218 -12.10 -27.37 -0.80
N THR A 219 -13.38 -27.03 -0.75
CA THR A 219 -13.89 -25.73 -1.18
C THR A 219 -14.39 -24.97 0.03
N ILE A 220 -13.81 -23.82 0.31
CA ILE A 220 -14.26 -22.89 1.35
C ILE A 220 -15.21 -21.88 0.71
N ALA A 221 -16.35 -21.69 1.35
CA ALA A 221 -17.36 -20.70 0.98
C ALA A 221 -17.79 -19.89 2.21
N THR A 222 -18.41 -18.73 1.98
CA THR A 222 -19.06 -17.94 3.04
C THR A 222 -20.38 -18.59 3.46
N LYS A 223 -20.99 -18.06 4.53
CA LYS A 223 -22.37 -18.39 4.94
C LYS A 223 -23.42 -18.19 3.84
N SER A 224 -23.20 -17.25 2.90
CA SER A 224 -24.05 -17.01 1.73
C SER A 224 -23.73 -17.93 0.53
N LEU A 225 -22.82 -18.89 0.69
CA LEU A 225 -22.26 -19.73 -0.39
C LEU A 225 -21.45 -18.99 -1.46
N GLU A 226 -20.95 -17.78 -1.19
CA GLU A 226 -19.96 -17.15 -2.06
C GLU A 226 -18.63 -17.91 -2.00
N HIS A 227 -17.97 -18.06 -3.15
CA HIS A 227 -16.71 -18.78 -3.24
C HIS A 227 -15.56 -18.00 -2.61
N VAL A 228 -14.79 -18.63 -1.71
CA VAL A 228 -13.61 -18.02 -1.08
C VAL A 228 -12.32 -18.64 -1.61
N SER A 229 -12.18 -19.97 -1.55
CA SER A 229 -11.02 -20.68 -2.11
C SER A 229 -11.30 -22.15 -2.35
N THR A 230 -10.62 -22.74 -3.34
CA THR A 230 -10.61 -24.20 -3.59
C THR A 230 -9.18 -24.72 -3.52
N LEU A 231 -9.00 -25.84 -2.83
CA LEU A 231 -7.77 -26.61 -2.76
C LEU A 231 -7.99 -27.99 -3.35
N HIS A 232 -7.08 -28.42 -4.23
CA HIS A 232 -7.02 -29.78 -4.77
C HIS A 232 -5.93 -30.61 -4.08
N GLU A 233 -6.24 -31.87 -3.75
CA GLU A 233 -5.38 -32.81 -3.04
C GLU A 233 -5.37 -34.17 -3.75
N THR A 234 -4.18 -34.67 -4.10
CA THR A 234 -4.00 -35.97 -4.74
C THR A 234 -4.46 -37.12 -3.82
N ILE A 235 -4.20 -37.01 -2.52
CA ILE A 235 -4.60 -37.98 -1.50
C ILE A 235 -6.04 -37.72 -1.01
N ARG A 236 -6.85 -38.78 -0.92
CA ARG A 236 -8.25 -38.65 -0.49
C ARG A 236 -8.41 -38.06 0.92
N ILE A 237 -9.16 -36.95 1.02
CA ILE A 237 -9.51 -36.26 2.26
C ILE A 237 -10.46 -37.12 3.12
N LYS A 238 -10.32 -37.03 4.45
CA LYS A 238 -11.07 -37.83 5.44
C LYS A 238 -12.01 -37.01 6.32
N SER A 239 -11.52 -35.88 6.80
CA SER A 239 -12.21 -34.94 7.71
C SER A 239 -11.49 -33.60 7.73
N ALA A 240 -12.20 -32.57 8.19
CA ALA A 240 -11.61 -31.27 8.50
C ALA A 240 -12.26 -30.68 9.76
N CYS A 241 -11.59 -29.72 10.37
CA CYS A 241 -12.04 -28.94 11.53
C CYS A 241 -11.36 -27.56 11.51
N TRP A 242 -12.00 -26.57 12.13
CA TRP A 242 -11.47 -25.20 12.20
C TRP A 242 -10.70 -24.99 13.53
N ASP A 243 -9.55 -24.33 13.47
CA ASP A 243 -8.86 -23.74 14.63
C ASP A 243 -9.58 -22.45 15.07
N ASP A 244 -9.39 -22.06 16.33
CA ASP A 244 -10.00 -20.86 16.91
C ASP A 244 -9.57 -19.56 16.20
N SER A 245 -8.42 -19.57 15.51
CA SER A 245 -7.92 -18.44 14.72
C SER A 245 -8.57 -18.28 13.32
N GLY A 246 -9.47 -19.20 12.93
CA GLY A 246 -10.12 -19.21 11.61
C GLY A 246 -9.35 -19.97 10.51
N VAL A 247 -8.48 -20.91 10.90
CA VAL A 247 -7.69 -21.74 9.95
C VAL A 247 -8.34 -23.11 9.81
N LEU A 248 -8.47 -23.61 8.57
CA LEU A 248 -9.02 -24.94 8.31
C LEU A 248 -7.91 -25.99 8.36
N LEU A 249 -8.03 -26.96 9.27
CA LEU A 249 -7.16 -28.13 9.36
C LEU A 249 -7.89 -29.35 8.80
N TYR A 250 -7.26 -30.10 7.88
CA TYR A 250 -7.84 -31.28 7.26
C TYR A 250 -6.88 -32.48 7.28
N SER A 251 -7.44 -33.68 7.44
CA SER A 251 -6.68 -34.92 7.39
C SER A 251 -6.87 -35.65 6.07
N THR A 252 -5.75 -36.13 5.53
CA THR A 252 -5.66 -37.02 4.38
C THR A 252 -5.50 -38.47 4.87
N LEU A 253 -4.92 -39.37 4.07
CA LEU A 253 -4.50 -40.69 4.57
C LEU A 253 -3.29 -40.60 5.52
N ASN A 254 -2.30 -39.76 5.17
CA ASN A 254 -0.95 -39.79 5.74
C ASN A 254 -0.51 -38.47 6.39
N HIS A 255 -1.27 -37.38 6.21
CA HIS A 255 -0.89 -36.03 6.64
C HIS A 255 -2.07 -35.27 7.25
N VAL A 256 -1.80 -34.49 8.30
CA VAL A 256 -2.62 -33.32 8.65
C VAL A 256 -2.06 -32.11 7.91
N LYS A 257 -2.92 -31.42 7.19
CA LYS A 257 -2.59 -30.21 6.44
C LYS A 257 -3.47 -29.05 6.88
N TYR A 258 -3.02 -27.83 6.63
CA TYR A 258 -3.82 -26.63 6.83
C TYR A 258 -4.15 -25.95 5.49
N SER A 259 -5.23 -25.17 5.50
CA SER A 259 -5.62 -24.24 4.44
C SER A 259 -6.00 -22.91 5.08
N LEU A 260 -5.41 -21.83 4.57
CA LEU A 260 -5.84 -20.46 4.85
C LEU A 260 -6.95 -20.05 3.87
N LEU A 261 -7.66 -18.96 4.19
CA LEU A 261 -8.75 -18.45 3.34
C LEU A 261 -8.26 -17.95 1.98
N ASN A 262 -7.03 -17.43 1.90
CA ASN A 262 -6.39 -16.95 0.68
C ASN A 262 -5.81 -18.08 -0.22
N GLY A 263 -6.09 -19.35 0.09
CA GLY A 263 -5.61 -20.52 -0.67
C GLY A 263 -4.23 -21.06 -0.27
N ASP A 264 -3.47 -20.34 0.57
CA ASP A 264 -2.19 -20.85 1.08
C ASP A 264 -2.39 -22.12 1.91
N ASN A 265 -1.52 -23.09 1.70
CA ASN A 265 -1.60 -24.40 2.36
C ASN A 265 -0.22 -24.90 2.80
N GLY A 266 -0.23 -25.96 3.61
CA GLY A 266 1.00 -26.62 4.09
C GLY A 266 0.70 -27.87 4.90
N ILE A 267 1.77 -28.61 5.23
CA ILE A 267 1.71 -29.84 6.04
C ILE A 267 2.04 -29.47 7.48
N VAL A 268 1.16 -29.84 8.43
CA VAL A 268 1.41 -29.63 9.87
C VAL A 268 2.16 -30.80 10.47
N CYS A 269 1.73 -32.03 10.15
CA CYS A 269 2.39 -33.25 10.60
C CYS A 269 2.04 -34.47 9.74
N THR A 270 2.89 -35.49 9.83
CA THR A 270 2.67 -36.83 9.30
C THR A 270 1.83 -37.67 10.27
N LEU A 271 1.10 -38.64 9.72
CA LEU A 271 0.20 -39.54 10.44
C LEU A 271 0.53 -41.00 10.10
N ASP A 272 0.80 -41.81 11.12
CA ASP A 272 1.00 -43.26 10.96
C ASP A 272 -0.32 -44.00 10.68
N GLN A 273 -1.44 -43.43 11.15
CA GLN A 273 -2.78 -43.96 10.97
C GLN A 273 -3.80 -42.86 10.65
N THR A 274 -4.86 -43.23 9.93
CA THR A 274 -5.87 -42.28 9.47
C THR A 274 -6.74 -41.77 10.64
N LEU A 275 -6.56 -40.51 11.02
CA LEU A 275 -7.33 -39.87 12.08
C LEU A 275 -8.48 -39.01 11.51
N TYR A 276 -9.64 -39.07 12.18
CA TYR A 276 -10.78 -38.20 11.91
C TYR A 276 -10.74 -37.01 12.86
N LEU A 277 -10.41 -35.82 12.34
CA LEU A 277 -10.31 -34.60 13.13
C LEU A 277 -11.69 -34.16 13.61
N VAL A 278 -11.79 -33.76 14.88
CA VAL A 278 -13.05 -33.28 15.50
C VAL A 278 -12.92 -31.83 15.96
N ARG A 279 -11.90 -31.52 16.75
CA ARG A 279 -11.71 -30.18 17.33
C ARG A 279 -10.22 -29.88 17.53
N VAL A 280 -9.81 -28.66 17.22
CA VAL A 280 -8.48 -28.13 17.52
C VAL A 280 -8.61 -27.20 18.72
N LYS A 281 -7.65 -27.21 19.64
CA LYS A 281 -7.55 -26.26 20.75
C LYS A 281 -6.07 -25.96 21.02
N ALA A 282 -5.63 -24.76 20.66
CA ALA A 282 -4.23 -24.32 20.73
C ALA A 282 -3.26 -25.29 20.02
N ARG A 283 -2.48 -26.08 20.78
CA ARG A 283 -1.49 -27.05 20.24
C ARG A 283 -1.99 -28.50 20.21
N LYS A 284 -3.27 -28.75 20.51
CA LYS A 284 -3.86 -30.11 20.59
C LYS A 284 -4.99 -30.28 19.59
N VAL A 285 -4.93 -31.33 18.79
CA VAL A 285 -6.01 -31.75 17.88
C VAL A 285 -6.66 -33.02 18.43
N TYR A 286 -7.93 -32.91 18.78
CA TYR A 286 -8.75 -34.02 19.23
C TYR A 286 -9.33 -34.74 18.02
N CYS A 287 -9.05 -36.04 17.95
CA CYS A 287 -9.36 -36.91 16.82
C CYS A 287 -10.10 -38.17 17.28
N LEU A 288 -10.77 -38.83 16.35
CA LEU A 288 -11.26 -40.21 16.50
C LEU A 288 -10.48 -41.10 15.52
N ASP A 289 -10.08 -42.29 15.97
CA ASP A 289 -9.50 -43.31 15.08
C ASP A 289 -10.59 -44.14 14.35
N ARG A 290 -10.18 -45.18 13.60
CA ARG A 290 -11.10 -46.11 12.92
C ARG A 290 -11.92 -47.01 13.86
N THR A 291 -11.57 -47.07 15.15
CA THR A 291 -12.30 -47.79 16.20
C THR A 291 -13.27 -46.89 16.98
N ALA A 292 -13.31 -45.60 16.63
CA ALA A 292 -14.00 -44.52 17.33
C ALA A 292 -13.40 -44.20 18.72
N LYS A 293 -12.12 -44.50 18.95
CA LYS A 293 -11.42 -44.13 20.19
C LYS A 293 -10.95 -42.66 20.12
N PRO A 294 -11.21 -41.84 21.15
CA PRO A 294 -10.62 -40.51 21.27
C PRO A 294 -9.10 -40.57 21.34
N THR A 295 -8.44 -39.77 20.50
CA THR A 295 -6.98 -39.61 20.45
C THR A 295 -6.63 -38.11 20.43
N VAL A 296 -5.50 -37.75 21.04
CA VAL A 296 -5.05 -36.36 21.12
C VAL A 296 -3.69 -36.25 20.45
N LEU A 297 -3.62 -35.49 19.37
CA LEU A 297 -2.41 -35.23 18.62
C LEU A 297 -1.85 -33.86 19.01
N ALA A 298 -0.55 -33.80 19.34
CA ALA A 298 0.14 -32.53 19.51
C ALA A 298 0.57 -31.99 18.13
N ILE A 299 0.32 -30.71 17.87
CA ILE A 299 0.74 -30.03 16.64
C ILE A 299 1.52 -28.76 16.97
N ASP A 300 2.41 -28.37 16.05
CA ASP A 300 3.02 -27.05 16.06
C ASP A 300 2.23 -26.10 15.14
N PRO A 301 1.54 -25.07 15.69
CA PRO A 301 0.75 -24.12 14.89
C PRO A 301 1.59 -22.97 14.29
N THR A 302 2.90 -22.93 14.56
CA THR A 302 3.72 -21.73 14.36
C THR A 302 3.81 -21.30 12.89
N GLU A 303 3.95 -22.22 11.94
CA GLU A 303 4.01 -21.88 10.51
C GLU A 303 2.71 -21.24 10.00
N TYR A 304 1.56 -21.88 10.23
CA TYR A 304 0.29 -21.38 9.72
C TYR A 304 -0.16 -20.10 10.43
N ARG A 305 0.20 -19.91 11.70
CA ARG A 305 -0.03 -18.65 12.41
C ARG A 305 0.85 -17.52 11.91
N PHE A 306 2.13 -17.79 11.61
CA PHE A 306 2.99 -16.81 10.98
C PHE A 306 2.43 -16.34 9.62
N LYS A 307 2.03 -17.27 8.74
CA LYS A 307 1.40 -16.93 7.46
C LYS A 307 0.06 -16.20 7.65
N LEU A 308 -0.78 -16.62 8.60
CA LEU A 308 -2.04 -15.95 8.93
C LEU A 308 -1.81 -14.52 9.43
N SER A 309 -0.78 -14.30 10.27
CA SER A 309 -0.43 -12.97 10.80
C SER A 309 0.05 -12.04 9.68
N LEU A 310 0.83 -12.56 8.72
CA LEU A 310 1.21 -11.82 7.51
C LEU A 310 -0.03 -11.42 6.68
N VAL A 311 -0.94 -12.37 6.41
CA VAL A 311 -2.18 -12.11 5.66
C VAL A 311 -3.10 -11.11 6.36
N LYS A 312 -3.20 -11.17 7.69
CA LYS A 312 -3.95 -10.20 8.51
C LYS A 312 -3.21 -8.88 8.76
N ARG A 313 -1.98 -8.73 8.27
CA ARG A 313 -1.07 -7.60 8.56
C ARG A 313 -0.86 -7.35 10.07
N ASN A 314 -0.94 -8.42 10.88
CA ASN A 314 -0.71 -8.37 12.34
C ASN A 314 0.79 -8.47 12.65
N TYR A 315 1.49 -7.34 12.58
CA TYR A 315 2.94 -7.28 12.78
C TYR A 315 3.38 -7.57 14.22
N GLU A 316 2.55 -7.29 15.24
CA GLU A 316 2.90 -7.54 16.64
C GLU A 316 2.98 -9.05 16.93
N GLU A 317 1.94 -9.81 16.55
CA GLU A 317 1.95 -11.28 16.68
C GLU A 317 3.08 -11.89 15.85
N MET A 318 3.32 -11.37 14.63
CA MET A 318 4.47 -11.79 13.82
C MET A 318 5.78 -11.60 14.58
N LEU A 319 6.07 -10.39 15.08
CA LEU A 319 7.28 -10.09 15.84
C LEU A 319 7.42 -10.91 17.12
N GLN A 320 6.31 -11.20 17.82
CA GLN A 320 6.32 -12.08 18.98
C GLN A 320 6.70 -13.51 18.59
N ILE A 321 6.11 -14.05 17.52
CA ILE A 321 6.45 -15.39 17.02
C ILE A 321 7.93 -15.43 16.60
N ILE A 322 8.44 -14.41 15.91
CA ILE A 322 9.85 -14.29 15.51
C ILE A 322 10.79 -14.31 16.72
N LYS A 323 10.50 -13.51 17.75
CA LYS A 323 11.35 -13.40 18.95
C LYS A 323 11.31 -14.65 19.84
N THR A 324 10.26 -15.48 19.75
CA THR A 324 10.04 -16.62 20.67
C THR A 324 10.20 -17.99 20.03
N SER A 325 10.14 -18.10 18.70
CA SER A 325 10.07 -19.38 17.98
C SER A 325 11.21 -19.52 16.99
N SER A 326 11.80 -20.72 16.93
CA SER A 326 12.86 -21.05 15.96
C SER A 326 12.29 -21.29 14.56
N LEU A 327 11.73 -20.25 13.95
CA LEU A 327 11.22 -20.26 12.57
C LEU A 327 12.37 -20.21 11.55
N VAL A 328 13.13 -21.31 11.47
CA VAL A 328 14.26 -21.45 10.53
C VAL A 328 13.95 -22.53 9.49
N GLY A 329 12.93 -22.26 8.68
CA GLY A 329 12.55 -23.08 7.53
C GLY A 329 12.79 -22.34 6.22
N GLN A 330 13.52 -22.96 5.27
CA GLN A 330 13.69 -22.46 3.90
C GLN A 330 12.33 -22.20 3.19
N SER A 331 11.29 -22.94 3.59
CA SER A 331 9.90 -22.75 3.15
C SER A 331 9.30 -21.39 3.55
N ILE A 332 9.75 -20.78 4.66
CA ILE A 332 9.24 -19.50 5.15
C ILE A 332 10.00 -18.35 4.50
N ILE A 333 11.33 -18.47 4.36
CA ILE A 333 12.18 -17.49 3.64
C ILE A 333 11.69 -17.36 2.19
N SER A 334 11.56 -18.47 1.47
CA SER A 334 11.06 -18.47 0.08
C SER A 334 9.60 -18.04 -0.05
N TYR A 335 8.78 -18.21 0.99
CA TYR A 335 7.41 -17.66 1.02
C TYR A 335 7.42 -16.13 1.21
N LEU A 336 8.27 -15.59 2.09
CA LEU A 336 8.44 -14.14 2.28
C LEU A 336 9.00 -13.46 1.03
N GLN A 337 10.00 -14.04 0.37
CA GLN A 337 10.52 -13.55 -0.93
C GLN A 337 9.40 -13.51 -1.98
N LYS A 338 8.64 -14.61 -2.15
CA LYS A 338 7.51 -14.67 -3.10
C LYS A 338 6.36 -13.70 -2.78
N LYS A 339 6.24 -13.24 -1.54
CA LYS A 339 5.24 -12.26 -1.10
C LYS A 339 5.78 -10.82 -1.06
N GLY A 340 6.98 -10.56 -1.58
CA GLY A 340 7.55 -9.21 -1.64
C GLY A 340 8.08 -8.67 -0.30
N TYR A 341 8.39 -9.53 0.68
CA TYR A 341 8.93 -9.13 1.98
C TYR A 341 10.37 -9.63 2.23
N PRO A 342 11.35 -9.34 1.34
CA PRO A 342 12.74 -9.79 1.53
C PRO A 342 13.42 -9.11 2.72
N GLU A 343 13.02 -7.89 3.09
CA GLU A 343 13.51 -7.17 4.29
C GLU A 343 13.27 -7.96 5.58
N ILE A 344 12.08 -8.56 5.68
CA ILE A 344 11.67 -9.41 6.80
C ILE A 344 12.53 -10.69 6.76
N ALA A 345 12.67 -11.33 5.59
CA ALA A 345 13.48 -12.53 5.42
C ALA A 345 14.96 -12.34 5.80
N LEU A 346 15.55 -11.16 5.53
CA LEU A 346 16.93 -10.82 5.87
C LEU A 346 17.25 -10.97 7.37
N GLN A 347 16.25 -10.87 8.25
CA GLN A 347 16.46 -11.01 9.70
C GLN A 347 16.58 -12.46 10.17
N PHE A 348 15.99 -13.42 9.45
CA PHE A 348 16.03 -14.85 9.79
C PHE A 348 17.28 -15.53 9.24
N VAL A 349 17.84 -15.01 8.15
CA VAL A 349 18.95 -15.65 7.44
C VAL A 349 20.27 -15.32 8.11
N GLN A 350 20.83 -16.34 8.77
CA GLN A 350 22.17 -16.32 9.34
C GLN A 350 23.27 -16.80 8.37
N ASP A 351 22.92 -17.55 7.32
CA ASP A 351 23.87 -17.96 6.29
C ASP A 351 24.38 -16.72 5.51
N PRO A 352 25.68 -16.39 5.52
CA PRO A 352 26.17 -15.16 4.90
C PRO A 352 25.92 -15.09 3.40
N GLN A 353 25.88 -16.22 2.69
CA GLN A 353 25.66 -16.22 1.23
C GLN A 353 24.20 -15.88 0.89
N THR A 354 23.24 -16.58 1.49
CA THR A 354 21.81 -16.30 1.33
C THR A 354 21.47 -14.88 1.85
N ARG A 355 22.15 -14.43 2.92
CA ARG A 355 22.00 -13.08 3.48
C ARG A 355 22.52 -12.00 2.53
N PHE A 356 23.61 -12.25 1.82
CA PHE A 356 24.12 -11.34 0.78
C PHE A 356 23.12 -11.22 -0.39
N GLU A 357 22.57 -12.34 -0.87
CA GLU A 357 21.60 -12.33 -1.97
C GLU A 357 20.31 -11.58 -1.59
N LEU A 358 19.76 -11.83 -0.40
CA LEU A 358 18.63 -11.06 0.15
C LEU A 358 18.96 -9.57 0.34
N ALA A 359 20.17 -9.23 0.80
CA ALA A 359 20.56 -7.83 1.00
C ALA A 359 20.60 -7.05 -0.33
N LEU A 360 21.01 -7.70 -1.43
CA LEU A 360 20.92 -7.13 -2.77
C LEU A 360 19.45 -7.00 -3.24
N GLU A 361 18.60 -8.02 -3.03
CA GLU A 361 17.16 -7.95 -3.34
C GLU A 361 16.44 -6.81 -2.59
N CYS A 362 16.86 -6.51 -1.35
CA CYS A 362 16.34 -5.39 -0.55
C CYS A 362 16.91 -4.01 -0.94
N GLY A 363 17.93 -3.94 -1.81
CA GLY A 363 18.72 -2.73 -2.01
C GLY A 363 19.51 -2.27 -0.76
N ASN A 364 19.68 -3.13 0.25
CA ASN A 364 20.42 -2.82 1.47
C ASN A 364 21.93 -3.05 1.26
N ILE A 365 22.55 -2.05 0.62
CA ILE A 365 23.95 -2.09 0.22
C ILE A 365 24.90 -2.22 1.42
N ASP A 366 24.59 -1.64 2.58
CA ASP A 366 25.48 -1.71 3.76
C ASP A 366 25.62 -3.14 4.29
N VAL A 367 24.51 -3.87 4.46
CA VAL A 367 24.55 -5.29 4.85
C VAL A 367 25.20 -6.15 3.75
N ALA A 368 24.97 -5.83 2.48
CA ALA A 368 25.62 -6.53 1.37
C ALA A 368 27.14 -6.30 1.36
N ILE A 369 27.63 -5.12 1.72
CA ILE A 369 29.06 -4.81 1.91
C ILE A 369 29.65 -5.64 3.05
N GLU A 370 28.97 -5.74 4.20
CA GLU A 370 29.44 -6.55 5.33
C GLU A 370 29.55 -8.03 4.95
N MET A 371 28.54 -8.58 4.27
CA MET A 371 28.56 -9.99 3.84
C MET A 371 29.56 -10.25 2.71
N ALA A 372 29.80 -9.28 1.82
CA ALA A 372 30.87 -9.37 0.83
C ALA A 372 32.26 -9.38 1.49
N LYS A 373 32.47 -8.60 2.56
CA LYS A 373 33.73 -8.58 3.35
C LYS A 373 33.97 -9.90 4.09
N THR A 374 32.94 -10.58 4.59
CA THR A 374 33.10 -11.87 5.30
C THR A 374 33.31 -13.05 4.36
N LEU A 375 32.69 -13.03 3.18
CA LEU A 375 32.81 -14.10 2.18
C LEU A 375 34.02 -13.95 1.24
N ASP A 376 34.45 -12.72 0.96
CA ASP A 376 35.57 -12.30 0.11
C ASP A 376 35.74 -13.08 -1.22
N ARG A 377 34.63 -13.31 -1.93
CA ARG A 377 34.63 -13.98 -3.26
C ARG A 377 34.56 -12.93 -4.37
N PRO A 378 35.41 -13.02 -5.43
CA PRO A 378 35.42 -12.03 -6.51
C PRO A 378 34.08 -11.92 -7.27
N LYS A 379 33.33 -13.02 -7.39
CA LYS A 379 31.98 -13.02 -7.99
C LYS A 379 30.96 -12.19 -7.20
N LEU A 380 31.06 -12.19 -5.87
CA LEU A 380 30.16 -11.41 -5.01
C LEU A 380 30.51 -9.93 -5.09
N TRP A 381 31.80 -9.59 -5.08
CA TRP A 381 32.26 -8.22 -5.32
C TRP A 381 31.84 -7.67 -6.69
N ALA A 382 31.84 -8.49 -7.74
CA ALA A 382 31.36 -8.11 -9.06
C ALA A 382 29.86 -7.80 -9.06
N ARG A 383 29.04 -8.68 -8.44
CA ARG A 383 27.58 -8.50 -8.33
C ARG A 383 27.21 -7.29 -7.45
N LEU A 384 27.88 -7.11 -6.31
CA LEU A 384 27.71 -5.91 -5.47
C LEU A 384 28.07 -4.63 -6.25
N GLY A 385 29.10 -4.67 -7.09
CA GLY A 385 29.48 -3.54 -7.94
C GLY A 385 28.45 -3.20 -9.01
N THR A 386 27.77 -4.19 -9.59
CA THR A 386 26.69 -3.94 -10.57
C THR A 386 25.42 -3.39 -9.91
N GLU A 387 24.98 -3.95 -8.78
CA GLU A 387 23.80 -3.42 -8.07
C GLU A 387 24.09 -2.02 -7.50
N ALA A 388 25.26 -1.79 -6.89
CA ALA A 388 25.64 -0.47 -6.39
C ALA A 388 25.72 0.59 -7.50
N LEU A 389 26.06 0.20 -8.74
CA LEU A 389 26.02 1.09 -9.90
C LEU A 389 24.58 1.41 -10.31
N ALA A 390 23.68 0.43 -10.32
CA ALA A 390 22.26 0.64 -10.59
C ALA A 390 21.59 1.57 -9.56
N HIS A 391 21.98 1.45 -8.28
CA HIS A 391 21.54 2.36 -7.20
C HIS A 391 22.24 3.74 -7.19
N GLY A 392 23.24 3.99 -8.05
CA GLY A 392 23.99 5.25 -8.04
C GLY A 392 24.89 5.47 -6.80
N ASN A 393 25.30 4.39 -6.14
CA ASN A 393 26.19 4.42 -4.98
C ASN A 393 27.67 4.36 -5.41
N ASN A 394 28.15 5.50 -5.92
CA ASN A 394 29.51 5.68 -6.45
C ASN A 394 30.61 5.23 -5.48
N GLN A 395 30.45 5.50 -4.17
CA GLN A 395 31.42 5.12 -3.15
C GLN A 395 31.59 3.59 -3.02
N THR A 396 30.48 2.84 -3.10
CA THR A 396 30.51 1.38 -3.05
C THR A 396 31.11 0.80 -4.32
N VAL A 397 30.75 1.35 -5.49
CA VAL A 397 31.34 0.96 -6.78
C VAL A 397 32.86 1.15 -6.76
N GLU A 398 33.34 2.32 -6.32
CA GLU A 398 34.78 2.61 -6.15
C GLU A 398 35.47 1.54 -5.27
N MET A 399 34.90 1.23 -4.11
CA MET A 399 35.44 0.19 -3.22
C MET A 399 35.47 -1.20 -3.90
N THR A 400 34.43 -1.59 -4.63
CA THR A 400 34.39 -2.89 -5.32
C THR A 400 35.44 -3.00 -6.44
N TYR A 401 35.67 -1.92 -7.20
CA TYR A 401 36.67 -1.88 -8.26
C TYR A 401 38.10 -1.82 -7.71
N GLN A 402 38.35 -1.11 -6.61
CA GLN A 402 39.64 -1.15 -5.90
C GLN A 402 39.95 -2.57 -5.39
N ARG A 403 38.98 -3.26 -4.78
CA ARG A 403 39.11 -4.65 -4.31
C ARG A 403 39.40 -5.63 -5.45
N GLN A 404 38.73 -5.46 -6.60
CA GLN A 404 38.94 -6.27 -7.80
C GLN A 404 40.19 -5.85 -8.62
N ARG A 405 40.88 -4.76 -8.26
CA ARG A 405 41.98 -4.15 -9.03
C ARG A 405 41.59 -3.80 -10.48
N ASN A 406 40.34 -3.39 -10.70
CA ASN A 406 39.83 -3.03 -12.02
C ASN A 406 40.07 -1.55 -12.32
N PHE A 407 41.31 -1.21 -12.67
CA PHE A 407 41.79 0.17 -12.80
C PHE A 407 41.15 0.94 -13.95
N ASP A 408 40.80 0.28 -15.06
CA ASP A 408 40.22 0.95 -16.23
C ASP A 408 38.79 1.42 -15.93
N LYS A 409 37.99 0.57 -15.29
CA LYS A 409 36.65 0.95 -14.79
C LYS A 409 36.71 2.04 -13.72
N LEU A 410 37.75 2.04 -12.89
CA LEU A 410 37.96 3.06 -11.85
C LEU A 410 38.31 4.42 -12.49
N SER A 411 39.16 4.43 -13.51
CA SER A 411 39.53 5.63 -14.27
C SER A 411 38.33 6.22 -15.01
N PHE A 412 37.49 5.36 -15.61
CA PHE A 412 36.23 5.77 -16.23
C PHE A 412 35.22 6.31 -15.20
N LEU A 413 35.09 5.68 -14.02
CA LEU A 413 34.23 6.17 -12.94
C LEU A 413 34.61 7.59 -12.49
N TYR A 414 35.91 7.87 -12.34
CA TYR A 414 36.40 9.21 -11.97
C TYR A 414 36.16 10.26 -13.07
N LEU A 415 36.31 9.88 -14.35
CA LEU A 415 35.89 10.74 -15.47
C LEU A 415 34.39 11.06 -15.40
N THR A 416 33.51 10.06 -15.24
CA THR A 416 32.06 10.27 -15.23
C THR A 416 31.56 11.02 -13.99
N THR A 417 32.28 10.93 -12.87
CA THR A 417 31.91 11.62 -11.62
C THR A 417 32.56 12.99 -11.43
N GLY A 418 33.59 13.30 -12.24
CA GLY A 418 34.32 14.57 -12.21
C GLY A 418 35.43 14.67 -11.16
N ASP A 419 35.94 13.53 -10.65
CA ASP A 419 37.01 13.50 -9.65
C ASP A 419 38.40 13.56 -10.31
N GLN A 420 38.82 14.77 -10.67
CA GLN A 420 40.14 15.04 -11.28
C GLN A 420 41.31 14.69 -10.33
N GLU A 421 41.12 14.80 -9.00
CA GLU A 421 42.17 14.46 -8.04
C GLU A 421 42.49 12.96 -8.07
N LYS A 422 41.49 12.10 -7.95
CA LYS A 422 41.71 10.65 -7.98
C LYS A 422 42.15 10.16 -9.36
N LEU A 423 41.67 10.80 -10.43
CA LEU A 423 42.13 10.52 -11.79
C LEU A 423 43.62 10.86 -11.98
N SER A 424 44.11 11.97 -11.43
CA SER A 424 45.55 12.29 -11.42
C SER A 424 46.39 11.27 -10.63
N ARG A 425 45.82 10.67 -9.59
CA ARG A 425 46.46 9.56 -8.83
C ARG A 425 46.48 8.28 -9.67
N MET A 426 45.46 8.01 -10.48
CA MET A 426 45.46 6.88 -11.42
C MET A 426 46.52 7.02 -12.51
N ALA A 427 46.73 8.23 -13.06
CA ALA A 427 47.81 8.49 -14.01
C ALA A 427 49.19 8.11 -13.42
N LYS A 428 49.47 8.52 -12.18
CA LYS A 428 50.71 8.17 -11.45
C LYS A 428 50.84 6.68 -11.15
N ILE A 429 49.72 6.00 -10.86
CA ILE A 429 49.71 4.54 -10.63
C ILE A 429 49.95 3.78 -11.96
N ALA A 430 49.42 4.26 -13.08
CA ALA A 430 49.71 3.70 -14.40
C ALA A 430 51.19 3.86 -14.76
N GLN A 431 51.77 5.05 -14.53
CA GLN A 431 53.19 5.32 -14.73
C GLN A 431 54.08 4.40 -13.87
N HIS A 432 53.78 4.22 -12.57
CA HIS A 432 54.52 3.30 -11.70
C HIS A 432 54.33 1.82 -12.11
N ARG A 433 53.22 1.46 -12.76
CA ARG A 433 52.99 0.12 -13.30
C ARG A 433 53.67 -0.12 -14.67
N GLY A 434 54.19 0.93 -15.32
CA GLY A 434 54.66 0.87 -16.71
C GLY A 434 53.54 0.61 -17.73
N ASP A 435 52.29 0.94 -17.37
CA ASP A 435 51.11 0.69 -18.21
C ASP A 435 50.82 1.91 -19.08
N PHE A 436 51.55 2.02 -20.19
CA PHE A 436 51.45 3.14 -21.12
C PHE A 436 50.04 3.34 -21.70
N THR A 437 49.24 2.27 -21.79
CA THR A 437 47.85 2.35 -22.30
C THR A 437 46.96 3.06 -21.28
N SER A 438 46.98 2.62 -20.02
CA SER A 438 46.26 3.32 -18.95
C SER A 438 46.83 4.73 -18.70
N GLN A 439 48.14 4.96 -18.89
CA GLN A 439 48.75 6.28 -18.78
C GLN A 439 48.22 7.24 -19.85
N PHE A 440 48.17 6.82 -21.12
CA PHE A 440 47.58 7.61 -22.20
C PHE A 440 46.09 7.88 -21.98
N GLN A 441 45.32 6.87 -21.56
CA GLN A 441 43.89 7.01 -21.28
C GLN A 441 43.61 8.00 -20.14
N ASN A 442 44.37 7.92 -19.04
CA ASN A 442 44.24 8.87 -17.93
C ASN A 442 44.68 10.29 -18.31
N ALA A 443 45.75 10.45 -19.10
CA ALA A 443 46.18 11.75 -19.59
C ALA A 443 45.17 12.36 -20.56
N LEU A 444 44.52 11.55 -21.41
CA LEU A 444 43.41 11.99 -22.26
C LEU A 444 42.18 12.43 -21.43
N TYR A 445 41.85 11.72 -20.35
CA TYR A 445 40.74 12.08 -19.47
C TYR A 445 41.00 13.34 -18.62
N LEU A 446 42.26 13.70 -18.38
CA LEU A 446 42.68 14.95 -17.73
C LEU A 446 42.91 16.11 -18.71
N ASP A 447 42.82 15.84 -20.02
CA ASP A 447 43.31 16.69 -21.12
C ASP A 447 44.79 17.14 -20.97
N ASP A 448 45.60 16.34 -20.27
CA ASP A 448 47.02 16.62 -20.05
C ASP A 448 47.80 16.33 -21.35
N VAL A 449 48.10 17.40 -22.10
CA VAL A 449 48.84 17.31 -23.37
C VAL A 449 50.32 17.02 -23.13
N GLU A 450 50.92 17.62 -22.10
CA GLU A 450 52.36 17.47 -21.80
C GLU A 450 52.69 16.03 -21.41
N ALA A 451 51.88 15.41 -20.55
CA ALA A 451 52.03 14.00 -20.19
C ALA A 451 51.84 13.07 -21.40
N ARG A 452 50.96 13.40 -22.37
CA ARG A 452 50.82 12.66 -23.63
C ARG A 452 52.08 12.77 -24.49
N ILE A 453 52.63 13.99 -24.67
CA ILE A 453 53.84 14.21 -25.46
C ILE A 453 55.04 13.51 -24.80
N GLN A 454 55.18 13.61 -23.47
CA GLN A 454 56.25 12.93 -22.73
C GLN A 454 56.14 11.41 -22.86
N MET A 455 54.95 10.83 -22.68
CA MET A 455 54.74 9.39 -22.85
C MET A 455 55.06 8.92 -24.29
N PHE A 456 54.71 9.68 -25.32
CA PHE A 456 55.11 9.35 -26.69
C PHE A 456 56.62 9.45 -26.92
N LYS A 457 57.34 10.38 -26.26
CA LYS A 457 58.81 10.42 -26.26
C LYS A 457 59.41 9.20 -25.54
N GLU A 458 58.84 8.76 -24.42
CA GLU A 458 59.29 7.60 -23.64
C GLU A 458 59.14 6.25 -24.39
N ILE A 459 58.27 6.19 -25.41
CA ILE A 459 58.03 5.00 -26.26
C ILE A 459 58.69 5.15 -27.66
N ASP A 460 59.54 6.16 -27.86
CA ASP A 460 60.16 6.51 -29.16
C ASP A 460 59.15 6.81 -30.30
N LEU A 461 57.88 7.09 -29.98
CA LEU A 461 56.83 7.46 -30.93
C LEU A 461 56.88 8.95 -31.31
N LEU A 462 58.08 9.40 -31.72
CA LEU A 462 58.39 10.79 -32.06
C LEU A 462 57.42 11.44 -33.09
N PRO A 463 56.93 10.75 -34.13
CA PRO A 463 55.96 11.35 -35.07
C PRO A 463 54.63 11.71 -34.41
N LEU A 464 54.15 10.88 -33.47
CA LEU A 464 52.91 11.15 -32.72
C LEU A 464 53.13 12.26 -31.69
N ALA A 465 54.27 12.25 -30.99
CA ALA A 465 54.67 13.33 -30.08
C ALA A 465 54.73 14.70 -30.80
N TYR A 466 55.33 14.74 -32.00
CA TYR A 466 55.41 15.96 -32.80
C TYR A 466 54.02 16.43 -33.26
N LEU A 467 53.18 15.49 -33.71
CA LEU A 467 51.81 15.80 -34.13
C LEU A 467 51.01 16.41 -32.97
N THR A 468 50.99 15.78 -31.78
CA THR A 468 50.26 16.33 -30.62
C THR A 468 50.82 17.66 -30.12
N ALA A 469 52.14 17.84 -30.12
CA ALA A 469 52.74 19.13 -29.79
C ALA A 469 52.29 20.23 -30.77
N LYS A 470 52.27 19.93 -32.07
CA LYS A 470 51.89 20.90 -33.12
C LYS A 470 50.38 21.17 -33.16
N THR A 471 49.52 20.17 -32.91
CA THR A 471 48.05 20.38 -32.88
C THR A 471 47.59 21.22 -31.70
N HIS A 472 48.27 21.12 -30.55
CA HIS A 472 47.92 21.86 -29.33
C HIS A 472 48.74 23.15 -29.13
N GLY A 473 49.62 23.52 -30.07
CA GLY A 473 50.36 24.80 -30.05
C GLY A 473 51.67 24.82 -29.25
N PHE A 474 52.17 23.67 -28.79
CA PHE A 474 53.44 23.54 -28.07
C PHE A 474 54.65 23.60 -29.02
N ALA A 475 54.93 24.79 -29.56
CA ALA A 475 55.96 25.00 -30.58
C ALA A 475 57.38 24.65 -30.11
N GLU A 476 57.73 24.91 -28.86
CA GLU A 476 59.07 24.61 -28.31
C GLU A 476 59.31 23.09 -28.17
N GLU A 477 58.32 22.37 -27.64
CA GLU A 477 58.29 20.90 -27.59
C GLU A 477 58.41 20.30 -28.99
N ALA A 478 57.62 20.81 -29.96
CA ALA A 478 57.65 20.35 -31.34
C ALA A 478 59.04 20.52 -31.99
N GLN A 479 59.70 21.66 -31.78
CA GLN A 479 61.07 21.89 -32.25
C GLN A 479 62.10 20.98 -31.55
N SER A 480 61.90 20.66 -30.27
CA SER A 480 62.73 19.71 -29.53
C SER A 480 62.63 18.29 -30.13
N ILE A 481 61.40 17.87 -30.45
CA ILE A 481 61.13 16.55 -31.05
C ILE A 481 61.70 16.46 -32.48
N LEU A 482 61.62 17.52 -33.30
CA LEU A 482 62.28 17.56 -34.61
C LEU A 482 63.80 17.38 -34.51
N LYS A 483 64.44 18.06 -33.55
CA LYS A 483 65.88 17.93 -33.30
C LYS A 483 66.26 16.52 -32.85
N ALA A 484 65.41 15.88 -32.04
CA ALA A 484 65.60 14.50 -31.60
C ALA A 484 65.37 13.46 -32.71
N SER A 485 64.44 13.71 -33.64
CA SER A 485 64.15 12.80 -34.76
C SER A 485 65.12 12.93 -35.93
N GLY A 486 65.84 14.05 -36.05
CA GLY A 486 66.78 14.32 -37.14
C GLY A 486 66.12 14.67 -38.48
N VAL A 487 64.80 14.93 -38.49
CA VAL A 487 64.00 15.21 -39.69
C VAL A 487 63.70 16.71 -39.77
N SER A 488 63.83 17.30 -40.97
CA SER A 488 63.44 18.71 -41.20
C SER A 488 61.94 18.84 -41.41
N GLU A 489 61.36 19.98 -41.03
CA GLU A 489 59.90 20.21 -41.11
C GLU A 489 59.35 20.08 -42.54
N ASP A 490 60.18 20.40 -43.56
CA ASP A 490 59.86 20.26 -44.98
C ASP A 490 59.67 18.80 -45.46
N GLN A 491 60.10 17.82 -44.66
CA GLN A 491 59.98 16.39 -44.97
C GLN A 491 58.70 15.75 -44.37
N ILE A 492 57.89 16.52 -43.64
CA ILE A 492 56.75 16.02 -42.87
C ILE A 492 55.43 16.43 -43.51
N THR A 493 54.71 15.47 -44.09
CA THR A 493 53.32 15.66 -44.53
C THR A 493 52.35 15.54 -43.36
N LEU A 494 51.72 16.65 -42.98
CA LEU A 494 50.70 16.68 -41.93
C LEU A 494 49.28 16.47 -42.52
N PRO A 495 48.39 15.74 -41.83
CA PRO A 495 46.97 15.71 -42.18
C PRO A 495 46.30 17.06 -41.91
N THR A 496 45.14 17.30 -42.49
CA THR A 496 44.35 18.51 -42.25
C THR A 496 43.97 18.62 -40.77
N LEU A 497 44.54 19.60 -40.07
CA LEU A 497 44.31 19.80 -38.64
C LEU A 497 42.98 20.52 -38.42
N GLY A 498 42.12 19.94 -37.58
CA GLY A 498 40.92 20.60 -37.06
C GLY A 498 41.22 21.40 -35.79
N GLU A 499 40.23 22.16 -35.32
CA GLU A 499 40.33 22.88 -34.03
C GLU A 499 40.35 21.89 -32.85
N PRO A 500 41.19 22.12 -31.82
CA PRO A 500 41.20 21.30 -30.61
C PRO A 500 39.85 21.41 -29.89
N LYS A 501 39.18 20.27 -29.68
CA LYS A 501 37.96 20.21 -28.86
C LYS A 501 38.34 19.94 -27.40
N PRO A 502 37.84 20.71 -26.42
CA PRO A 502 38.11 20.46 -25.01
C PRO A 502 37.51 19.12 -24.58
N ALA A 503 38.12 18.47 -23.59
CA ALA A 503 37.53 17.30 -22.94
C ALA A 503 36.14 17.63 -22.35
N PRO A 504 35.17 16.70 -22.40
CA PRO A 504 33.83 16.93 -21.86
C PRO A 504 33.87 17.07 -20.33
N ASN A 505 33.57 18.27 -19.85
CA ASN A 505 33.50 18.56 -18.41
C ASN A 505 32.17 18.09 -17.81
N VAL A 506 32.23 17.45 -16.64
CA VAL A 506 31.03 16.99 -15.93
C VAL A 506 30.27 18.19 -15.34
N VAL A 507 28.99 18.33 -15.69
CA VAL A 507 28.13 19.46 -15.28
C VAL A 507 27.87 19.48 -13.77
N VAL A 508 27.85 18.31 -13.12
CA VAL A 508 27.61 18.14 -11.68
C VAL A 508 28.69 17.24 -11.08
N GLN A 509 29.34 17.69 -10.01
CA GLN A 509 30.41 16.95 -9.31
C GLN A 509 29.83 15.81 -8.45
N THR A 510 29.35 14.75 -9.09
CA THR A 510 28.68 13.59 -8.47
C THR A 510 29.61 12.68 -7.66
N PHE A 511 30.92 12.96 -7.59
CA PHE A 511 31.82 12.34 -6.62
C PHE A 511 31.57 12.80 -5.17
N LYS A 512 30.93 13.98 -4.96
CA LYS A 512 30.72 14.57 -3.64
C LYS A 512 29.65 13.87 -2.81
N SER A 513 28.67 13.24 -3.46
CA SER A 513 27.56 12.54 -2.83
C SER A 513 27.06 11.46 -3.78
N ASN A 514 26.68 10.29 -3.24
CA ASN A 514 25.94 9.28 -3.98
C ASN A 514 24.62 9.88 -4.53
N TRP A 515 24.03 9.23 -5.53
CA TRP A 515 22.73 9.64 -6.06
C TRP A 515 21.68 9.67 -4.93
N PRO A 516 20.82 10.70 -4.84
CA PRO A 516 19.82 10.79 -3.78
C PRO A 516 18.74 9.72 -4.01
N VAL A 517 18.86 8.60 -3.30
CA VAL A 517 17.82 7.59 -3.22
C VAL A 517 16.71 8.12 -2.31
N LYS A 518 15.45 7.92 -2.68
CA LYS A 518 14.32 8.09 -1.75
C LYS A 518 14.61 7.21 -0.53
N ALA A 519 14.75 7.80 0.66
CA ALA A 519 14.99 7.04 1.87
C ALA A 519 13.94 5.91 1.94
N PRO A 520 14.33 4.64 2.14
CA PRO A 520 13.38 3.56 2.22
C PRO A 520 12.38 3.95 3.30
N SER A 521 11.11 4.04 2.93
CA SER A 521 10.06 4.33 3.89
C SER A 521 10.04 3.14 4.84
N HIS A 522 10.66 3.30 6.03
CA HIS A 522 10.75 2.25 7.04
C HIS A 522 9.42 1.52 7.07
N SER A 523 9.44 0.26 6.65
CA SER A 523 8.27 -0.61 6.66
C SER A 523 7.60 -0.48 8.02
N SER A 524 6.27 -0.49 8.09
CA SER A 524 5.54 -0.40 9.37
C SER A 524 6.08 -1.41 10.40
N PHE A 525 6.61 -2.52 9.89
CA PHE A 525 7.33 -3.56 10.60
C PHE A 525 8.69 -3.12 11.20
N GLU A 526 9.52 -2.38 10.47
CA GLU A 526 10.84 -1.95 10.94
C GLU A 526 10.72 -0.90 12.07
N LYS A 527 9.77 0.03 11.96
CA LYS A 527 9.41 0.96 13.05
C LYS A 527 8.94 0.21 14.30
N ALA A 528 8.12 -0.83 14.13
CA ALA A 528 7.66 -1.68 15.23
C ALA A 528 8.81 -2.53 15.85
N LEU A 529 9.81 -2.90 15.05
CA LEU A 529 10.98 -3.67 15.50
C LEU A 529 11.97 -2.81 16.30
N LEU A 530 12.20 -1.56 15.88
CA LEU A 530 13.07 -0.58 16.55
C LEU A 530 12.52 -0.09 17.90
N GLY A 531 11.25 -0.38 18.20
CA GLY A 531 10.62 -0.02 19.48
C GLY A 531 10.13 1.42 19.56
N GLU A 532 10.07 2.15 18.44
CA GLU A 532 9.60 3.54 18.35
C GLU A 532 8.06 3.68 18.42
N VAL A 533 7.34 2.66 18.90
CA VAL A 533 5.89 2.72 19.14
C VAL A 533 5.64 3.47 20.46
N GLY A 534 5.85 4.78 20.40
CA GLY A 534 5.85 5.71 21.53
C GLY A 534 5.02 6.97 21.32
N GLY A 535 3.96 6.90 20.50
CA GLY A 535 2.94 7.96 20.37
C GLY A 535 2.94 8.70 19.03
N ALA A 536 2.06 8.26 18.13
CA ALA A 536 1.45 9.07 17.07
C ALA A 536 0.06 8.48 16.79
N ASP A 537 -0.93 9.34 16.54
CA ASP A 537 -2.34 8.96 16.46
C ASP A 537 -2.74 8.21 15.18
N ASP A 538 -3.92 7.60 15.24
CA ASP A 538 -4.53 6.74 14.23
C ASP A 538 -5.03 7.54 13.00
N GLU A 539 -4.23 7.58 11.93
CA GLU A 539 -4.65 8.10 10.61
C GLU A 539 -4.56 7.04 9.50
N GLY A 540 -5.72 6.57 9.05
CA GLY A 540 -6.04 6.33 7.64
C GLY A 540 -5.12 5.41 6.82
N VAL A 541 -5.25 4.09 7.00
CA VAL A 541 -4.64 3.10 6.08
C VAL A 541 -5.33 3.11 4.71
N ASN A 542 -4.77 3.83 3.75
CA ASN A 542 -5.10 3.67 2.32
C ASN A 542 -4.27 2.54 1.68
N GLY A 543 -4.80 2.00 0.57
CA GLY A 543 -4.37 0.74 -0.02
C GLY A 543 -2.90 0.67 -0.44
N PHE A 544 -2.27 -0.47 -0.13
CA PHE A 544 -1.21 -0.99 -0.99
C PHE A 544 -1.89 -1.52 -2.25
N GLU A 545 -1.64 -0.89 -3.39
CA GLU A 545 -1.84 -1.50 -4.70
C GLU A 545 -0.69 -2.46 -4.97
N ASP A 546 -1.00 -3.61 -5.56
CA ASP A 546 -0.01 -4.64 -5.90
C ASP A 546 0.88 -4.14 -7.04
N GLN A 547 2.17 -3.96 -6.76
CA GLN A 547 3.17 -3.59 -7.76
C GLN A 547 3.61 -4.87 -8.49
N ASP A 548 2.87 -5.25 -9.54
CA ASP A 548 3.23 -6.36 -10.40
C ASP A 548 4.57 -6.09 -11.10
N GLY A 549 5.50 -7.03 -10.97
CA GLY A 549 6.85 -6.90 -11.52
C GLY A 549 6.89 -7.24 -13.00
N GLU A 550 7.13 -6.23 -13.85
CA GLU A 550 7.41 -6.44 -15.27
C GLU A 550 8.62 -7.37 -15.44
N ARG A 551 8.40 -8.51 -16.09
CA ARG A 551 9.47 -9.32 -16.67
C ARG A 551 9.56 -8.98 -18.14
N GLU A 552 10.56 -8.18 -18.51
CA GLU A 552 11.04 -8.14 -19.88
C GLU A 552 11.36 -9.57 -20.34
N ASN A 553 10.72 -10.02 -21.42
CA ASN A 553 11.13 -11.23 -22.12
C ASN A 553 11.01 -11.01 -23.62
N GLY A 554 11.97 -10.27 -24.18
CA GLY A 554 12.11 -10.11 -25.62
C GLY A 554 12.50 -11.43 -26.28
N GLY A 555 11.50 -12.13 -26.83
CA GLY A 555 11.68 -13.36 -27.60
C GLY A 555 11.21 -13.17 -29.04
N VAL A 556 12.15 -13.15 -29.99
CA VAL A 556 11.88 -13.20 -31.43
C VAL A 556 11.92 -14.64 -31.89
N GLU A 557 10.80 -15.19 -32.35
CA GLU A 557 10.72 -16.37 -33.23
C GLU A 557 9.37 -16.31 -33.97
N ILE A 558 9.36 -15.85 -35.23
CA ILE A 558 9.34 -16.68 -36.44
C ILE A 558 8.12 -17.62 -36.48
N GLY A 559 7.12 -17.24 -37.28
CA GLY A 559 5.93 -18.03 -37.51
C GLY A 559 6.10 -19.10 -38.60
N LEU A 560 5.26 -20.12 -38.53
CA LEU A 560 4.85 -21.04 -39.60
C LEU A 560 3.39 -21.44 -39.32
N GLY A 561 2.58 -21.56 -40.37
CA GLY A 561 1.14 -21.84 -40.27
C GLY A 561 0.77 -23.31 -40.55
N ASP A 562 -0.55 -23.53 -40.51
CA ASP A 562 -1.40 -24.62 -41.07
C ASP A 562 -2.55 -24.79 -40.06
N GLU A 563 -3.74 -24.19 -40.26
CA GLU A 563 -4.83 -24.48 -41.22
C GLU A 563 -5.78 -25.63 -40.81
N GLN A 564 -7.07 -25.43 -41.15
CA GLN A 564 -8.24 -26.33 -41.07
C GLN A 564 -8.90 -26.53 -39.68
N GLU A 565 -10.12 -26.02 -39.42
CA GLU A 565 -11.47 -26.32 -40.01
C GLU A 565 -12.14 -27.53 -39.32
N GLU A 566 -13.46 -27.58 -39.03
CA GLU A 566 -14.55 -26.58 -39.06
C GLU A 566 -15.77 -27.10 -38.24
N GLU A 567 -16.96 -26.49 -38.43
CA GLU A 567 -18.32 -26.89 -38.00
C GLU A 567 -18.66 -26.69 -36.50
N ASP A 568 -19.30 -25.58 -36.09
CA ASP A 568 -20.67 -25.06 -36.35
C ASP A 568 -21.85 -25.92 -35.86
N VAL A 569 -22.82 -25.26 -35.21
CA VAL A 569 -24.16 -24.98 -35.79
C VAL A 569 -24.90 -23.92 -34.94
N ALA A 570 -25.45 -22.92 -35.62
CA ALA A 570 -26.37 -21.83 -35.24
C ALA A 570 -27.41 -22.15 -34.12
N GLY A 571 -27.93 -21.18 -33.35
CA GLY A 571 -28.70 -19.98 -33.71
C GLY A 571 -29.93 -19.93 -32.76
N TRP A 572 -30.50 -18.81 -32.33
CA TRP A 572 -31.38 -17.84 -33.02
C TRP A 572 -31.68 -16.68 -31.99
N ASP A 573 -31.67 -15.39 -32.38
CA ASP A 573 -32.86 -14.54 -32.65
C ASP A 573 -33.74 -14.20 -31.40
N MET A 574 -34.08 -12.95 -31.04
CA MET A 574 -33.73 -11.58 -31.50
C MET A 574 -34.08 -10.54 -30.38
N GLY A 575 -33.78 -9.23 -30.54
CA GLY A 575 -34.34 -8.18 -29.66
C GLY A 575 -33.64 -6.80 -29.63
N ASP A 576 -33.80 -6.01 -30.70
CA ASP A 576 -33.74 -4.53 -30.90
C ASP A 576 -33.35 -3.63 -29.68
N ASP A 577 -32.51 -2.58 -29.81
CA ASP A 577 -32.64 -1.45 -30.77
C ASP A 577 -31.31 -0.96 -31.40
N ILE A 578 -31.46 -0.28 -32.54
CA ILE A 578 -30.41 0.15 -33.49
C ILE A 578 -29.74 1.48 -33.09
N GLN A 579 -28.42 1.60 -33.27
CA GLN A 579 -27.77 2.87 -33.59
C GLN A 579 -26.97 2.74 -34.89
N ILE A 580 -27.09 3.77 -35.74
CA ILE A 580 -26.62 3.77 -37.13
C ILE A 580 -25.18 4.28 -37.17
N GLU A 581 -24.26 3.46 -37.67
CA GLU A 581 -22.93 3.94 -38.10
C GLU A 581 -23.02 4.34 -39.58
N GLU A 582 -22.71 5.61 -39.88
CA GLU A 582 -22.59 6.09 -41.26
C GLU A 582 -21.20 5.76 -41.82
N GLU A 583 -21.10 4.71 -42.64
CA GLU A 583 -19.97 4.57 -43.56
C GLU A 583 -20.09 5.60 -44.70
N THR A 584 -19.06 6.43 -44.88
CA THR A 584 -18.83 7.14 -46.16
C THR A 584 -17.35 7.13 -46.56
N ASP A 585 -17.06 6.30 -47.56
CA ASP A 585 -15.97 6.39 -48.55
C ASP A 585 -14.58 6.91 -48.12
N LEU A 586 -13.68 5.97 -47.82
CA LEU A 586 -12.23 6.14 -48.01
C LEU A 586 -11.82 5.77 -49.45
N LEU A 587 -12.07 6.68 -50.40
CA LEU A 587 -11.44 6.64 -51.72
C LEU A 587 -10.05 7.27 -51.65
N GLY A 588 -9.03 6.53 -52.11
CA GLY A 588 -7.64 6.96 -52.04
C GLY A 588 -7.31 8.11 -53.01
N THR A 589 -6.67 9.15 -52.46
CA THR A 589 -5.84 10.10 -53.23
C THR A 589 -4.51 10.32 -52.51
N GLU A 590 -3.45 10.35 -53.30
CA GLU A 590 -2.06 10.43 -52.85
C GLU A 590 -1.72 11.76 -52.16
N ASN A 591 -0.73 11.73 -51.26
CA ASN A 591 0.01 12.90 -50.76
C ASN A 591 -0.83 14.09 -50.25
N VAL A 592 -1.50 13.90 -49.12
CA VAL A 592 -1.73 15.03 -48.20
C VAL A 592 -0.47 15.18 -47.34
N GLU A 593 0.21 16.32 -47.43
CA GLU A 593 1.22 16.69 -46.44
C GLU A 593 0.56 16.70 -45.07
N SER A 594 1.02 15.83 -44.16
CA SER A 594 0.52 15.78 -42.79
C SER A 594 0.73 17.14 -42.13
N GLY A 595 -0.34 17.94 -42.03
CA GLY A 595 -0.34 19.17 -41.26
C GLY A 595 0.17 18.90 -39.85
N PRO A 596 0.91 19.84 -39.22
CA PRO A 596 1.61 19.58 -37.97
C PRO A 596 0.63 19.05 -36.92
N SER A 597 0.85 17.80 -36.49
CA SER A 597 0.06 17.18 -35.42
C SER A 597 0.12 18.07 -34.18
N SER A 598 -1.04 18.43 -33.61
CA SER A 598 -1.13 19.28 -32.44
C SER A 598 -0.21 18.77 -31.34
N SER A 599 0.66 19.65 -30.83
CA SER A 599 1.64 19.27 -29.79
C SER A 599 0.92 18.78 -28.52
N GLU A 600 1.53 17.89 -27.74
CA GLU A 600 0.88 17.39 -26.51
C GLU A 600 0.57 18.51 -25.52
N ALA A 601 1.43 19.53 -25.45
CA ALA A 601 1.16 20.76 -24.70
C ALA A 601 -0.13 21.47 -25.12
N GLU A 602 -0.44 21.49 -26.42
CA GLU A 602 -1.68 22.07 -26.93
C GLU A 602 -2.89 21.22 -26.52
N LEU A 603 -2.78 19.89 -26.56
CA LEU A 603 -3.82 18.96 -26.07
C LEU A 603 -4.14 19.21 -24.59
N TRP A 604 -3.14 19.40 -23.73
CA TRP A 604 -3.36 19.71 -22.30
C TRP A 604 -4.27 20.93 -22.09
N SER A 605 -4.08 21.98 -22.88
CA SER A 605 -4.89 23.21 -22.83
C SER A 605 -6.30 23.08 -23.41
N ARG A 606 -6.58 21.98 -24.13
CA ARG A 606 -7.92 21.60 -24.61
C ARG A 606 -8.61 20.64 -23.65
N ASN A 607 -7.86 19.75 -23.02
CA ASN A 607 -8.34 18.69 -22.14
C ASN A 607 -8.68 19.19 -20.71
N SER A 608 -8.08 20.32 -20.28
CA SER A 608 -8.24 20.85 -18.93
C SER A 608 -8.80 22.28 -18.88
N PRO A 609 -9.70 22.60 -17.93
CA PRO A 609 -10.10 23.97 -17.60
C PRO A 609 -9.27 24.58 -16.45
N LEU A 610 -8.18 23.94 -16.01
CA LEU A 610 -7.37 24.36 -14.86
C LEU A 610 -6.19 25.23 -15.31
N ALA A 611 -6.06 26.44 -14.75
CA ALA A 611 -5.03 27.40 -15.18
C ALA A 611 -3.59 26.86 -15.08
N ALA A 612 -3.31 25.97 -14.12
CA ALA A 612 -2.00 25.33 -13.98
C ALA A 612 -1.60 24.48 -15.20
N ASP A 613 -2.56 23.82 -15.85
CA ASP A 613 -2.29 22.96 -17.01
C ASP A 613 -2.01 23.80 -18.26
N HIS A 614 -2.69 24.94 -18.40
CA HIS A 614 -2.40 25.95 -19.43
C HIS A 614 -1.01 26.60 -19.23
N VAL A 615 -0.56 26.75 -17.98
CA VAL A 615 0.82 27.20 -17.68
C VAL A 615 1.84 26.12 -18.08
N ALA A 616 1.61 24.85 -17.74
CA ALA A 616 2.48 23.74 -18.15
C ALA A 616 2.58 23.59 -19.69
N ALA A 617 1.47 23.84 -20.40
CA ALA A 617 1.43 23.93 -21.85
C ALA A 617 2.29 25.09 -22.43
N GLY A 618 2.46 26.17 -21.67
CA GLY A 618 3.05 27.43 -22.14
C GLY A 618 2.04 28.43 -22.69
N SER A 619 0.74 28.11 -22.64
CA SER A 619 -0.34 29.02 -23.04
C SER A 619 -0.66 30.00 -21.90
N PHE A 620 0.31 30.85 -21.56
CA PHE A 620 0.19 31.76 -20.42
C PHE A 620 -0.99 32.73 -20.54
N GLU A 621 -1.33 33.19 -21.74
CA GLU A 621 -2.48 34.08 -21.95
C GLU A 621 -3.80 33.43 -21.55
N SER A 622 -4.05 32.18 -21.97
CA SER A 622 -5.27 31.46 -21.60
C SER A 622 -5.31 31.13 -20.10
N ALA A 623 -4.16 30.81 -19.49
CA ALA A 623 -4.05 30.69 -18.03
C ALA A 623 -4.40 31.99 -17.30
N MET A 624 -3.92 33.14 -17.81
CA MET A 624 -4.22 34.46 -17.25
C MET A 624 -5.70 34.82 -17.38
N GLN A 625 -6.34 34.51 -18.52
CA GLN A 625 -7.78 34.70 -18.73
C GLN A 625 -8.61 33.82 -17.78
N LEU A 626 -8.22 32.56 -17.57
CA LEU A 626 -8.86 31.67 -16.59
C LEU A 626 -8.73 32.22 -15.16
N LEU A 627 -7.55 32.66 -14.74
CA LEU A 627 -7.34 33.26 -13.41
C LEU A 627 -8.09 34.59 -13.24
N ASN A 628 -8.19 35.42 -14.28
CA ASN A 628 -9.00 36.64 -14.25
C ASN A 628 -10.48 36.30 -13.94
N ARG A 629 -11.05 35.32 -14.64
CA ARG A 629 -12.44 34.86 -14.44
C ARG A 629 -12.67 34.12 -13.11
N GLN A 630 -11.70 33.31 -12.67
CA GLN A 630 -11.85 32.44 -11.49
C GLN A 630 -11.61 33.18 -10.17
N VAL A 631 -10.63 34.07 -10.13
CA VAL A 631 -10.10 34.69 -8.89
C VAL A 631 -9.85 36.18 -9.02
N GLY A 632 -10.37 36.85 -10.06
CA GLY A 632 -10.25 38.30 -10.25
C GLY A 632 -8.80 38.77 -10.39
N ALA A 633 -7.91 37.92 -10.91
CA ALA A 633 -6.49 38.24 -11.08
C ALA A 633 -6.29 39.37 -12.11
N VAL A 634 -5.56 40.42 -11.70
CA VAL A 634 -5.23 41.57 -12.55
C VAL A 634 -3.73 41.81 -12.60
N ASN A 635 -3.02 41.64 -11.48
CA ASN A 635 -1.57 41.75 -11.44
C ASN A 635 -0.90 40.37 -11.50
N PHE A 636 -0.27 40.05 -12.63
CA PHE A 636 0.35 38.74 -12.88
C PHE A 636 1.86 38.72 -12.66
N GLU A 637 2.50 39.88 -12.45
CA GLU A 637 3.95 39.96 -12.21
C GLU A 637 4.44 39.05 -11.05
N PRO A 638 3.75 38.98 -9.88
CA PRO A 638 4.16 38.09 -8.79
C PRO A 638 4.13 36.60 -9.14
N LEU A 639 3.35 36.19 -10.15
CA LEU A 639 3.20 34.79 -10.56
C LEU A 639 4.28 34.35 -11.55
N LYS A 640 5.06 35.26 -12.12
CA LYS A 640 6.09 34.96 -13.13
C LYS A 640 7.09 33.86 -12.71
N PRO A 641 7.64 33.83 -11.47
CA PRO A 641 8.53 32.75 -11.06
C PRO A 641 7.83 31.38 -11.03
N ARG A 642 6.59 31.33 -10.55
CA ARG A 642 5.76 30.11 -10.48
C ARG A 642 5.35 29.61 -11.87
N PHE A 643 5.02 30.53 -12.78
CA PHE A 643 4.69 30.19 -14.17
C PHE A 643 5.88 29.54 -14.88
N LEU A 644 7.09 30.11 -14.71
CA LEU A 644 8.32 29.56 -15.29
C LEU A 644 8.73 28.23 -14.63
N GLU A 645 8.58 28.09 -13.31
CA GLU A 645 8.82 26.83 -12.56
C GLU A 645 7.99 25.67 -13.15
N ILE A 646 6.67 25.88 -13.33
CA ILE A 646 5.76 24.87 -13.89
C ILE A 646 6.10 24.57 -15.36
N TYR A 647 6.31 25.60 -16.17
CA TYR A 647 6.61 25.46 -17.61
C TYR A 647 7.93 24.71 -17.87
N GLN A 648 8.95 24.91 -17.02
CA GLN A 648 10.22 24.21 -17.12
C GLN A 648 10.12 22.76 -16.60
N ALA A 649 9.36 22.52 -15.52
CA ALA A 649 9.21 21.19 -14.94
C ALA A 649 8.38 20.22 -15.81
N SER A 650 7.49 20.71 -16.67
CA SER A 650 6.60 19.87 -17.50
C SER A 650 7.30 19.23 -18.72
N LYS A 651 8.57 19.56 -19.00
CA LYS A 651 9.28 19.14 -20.22
C LYS A 651 10.67 18.58 -19.89
N THR A 652 10.94 17.39 -20.41
CA THR A 652 12.28 16.79 -20.44
C THR A 652 12.79 16.72 -21.88
N TYR A 653 14.12 16.69 -22.05
CA TYR A 653 14.75 16.71 -23.37
C TYR A 653 15.61 15.46 -23.53
N LEU A 654 15.23 14.60 -24.47
CA LEU A 654 15.92 13.36 -24.78
C LEU A 654 16.90 13.59 -25.94
N PRO A 655 18.20 13.28 -25.80
CA PRO A 655 19.13 13.36 -26.91
C PRO A 655 18.77 12.32 -27.97
N ALA A 656 18.51 12.78 -29.20
CA ALA A 656 18.33 11.93 -30.36
C ALA A 656 19.69 11.69 -31.06
N THR A 657 19.69 11.53 -32.38
CA THR A 657 20.91 11.45 -33.19
C THR A 657 21.80 12.69 -32.95
N PRO A 658 23.13 12.53 -32.78
CA PRO A 658 24.05 13.65 -32.72
C PRO A 658 23.87 14.63 -33.89
N ALA A 659 23.95 15.93 -33.60
CA ALA A 659 23.67 17.05 -34.51
C ALA A 659 22.19 17.28 -34.92
N LEU A 660 21.23 16.51 -34.39
CA LEU A 660 19.80 16.87 -34.44
C LEU A 660 19.32 17.53 -33.13
N PRO A 661 18.23 18.34 -33.16
CA PRO A 661 17.59 18.83 -31.94
C PRO A 661 17.11 17.68 -31.03
N PRO A 662 17.13 17.86 -29.70
CA PRO A 662 16.62 16.85 -28.77
C PRO A 662 15.10 16.70 -28.90
N ILE A 663 14.60 15.49 -28.67
CA ILE A 663 13.17 15.19 -28.62
C ILE A 663 12.62 15.72 -27.31
N ILE A 664 11.50 16.44 -27.37
CA ILE A 664 10.79 16.93 -26.19
C ILE A 664 9.89 15.79 -25.67
N ASN A 665 10.15 15.34 -24.45
CA ASN A 665 9.29 14.41 -23.73
C ASN A 665 8.49 15.14 -22.66
N TYR A 666 7.16 15.06 -22.77
CA TYR A 666 6.20 15.79 -21.95
C TYR A 666 5.86 14.98 -20.68
N VAL A 667 6.06 15.58 -19.51
CA VAL A 667 5.88 14.87 -18.22
C VAL A 667 4.43 14.96 -17.77
N ARG A 668 3.76 13.81 -17.73
CA ARG A 668 2.33 13.66 -17.43
C ARG A 668 2.09 13.36 -15.95
N ARG A 669 0.90 13.71 -15.45
CA ARG A 669 0.35 13.15 -14.18
C ARG A 669 -0.52 11.92 -14.42
N THR A 670 -1.08 11.80 -15.63
CA THR A 670 -1.78 10.61 -16.14
C THR A 670 -0.75 9.74 -16.84
N VAL A 671 -0.09 8.84 -16.09
CA VAL A 671 1.05 8.06 -16.59
C VAL A 671 0.57 6.94 -17.53
N ASP A 672 -0.49 6.23 -17.12
CA ASP A 672 -0.98 5.02 -17.79
C ASP A 672 -2.04 5.31 -18.88
N GLU A 673 -2.49 6.57 -18.98
CA GLU A 673 -3.58 6.95 -19.89
C GLU A 673 -3.09 7.06 -21.34
N THR A 674 -3.68 6.27 -22.22
CA THR A 674 -3.34 6.24 -23.66
C THR A 674 -4.24 7.13 -24.52
N ASP A 675 -5.40 7.58 -24.02
CA ASP A 675 -6.29 8.50 -24.74
C ASP A 675 -5.73 9.94 -24.73
N THR A 676 -5.38 10.42 -25.93
CA THR A 676 -4.98 11.81 -26.20
C THR A 676 -5.92 12.89 -25.64
N ARG A 677 -7.21 12.60 -25.43
CA ARG A 677 -8.22 13.51 -24.87
C ARG A 677 -8.17 13.63 -23.35
N ARG A 678 -7.39 12.79 -22.68
CA ARG A 678 -7.29 12.71 -21.21
C ARG A 678 -5.87 12.95 -20.68
N LEU A 679 -4.88 13.10 -21.56
CA LEU A 679 -3.51 13.45 -21.19
C LEU A 679 -3.47 14.79 -20.45
N LEU A 680 -2.80 14.80 -19.28
CA LEU A 680 -2.66 15.97 -18.41
C LEU A 680 -1.23 16.09 -17.83
N PRO A 681 -0.70 17.31 -17.66
CA PRO A 681 0.68 17.55 -17.23
C PRO A 681 0.90 17.32 -15.73
N ILE A 682 2.15 17.07 -15.34
CA ILE A 682 2.54 17.16 -13.92
C ILE A 682 2.70 18.63 -13.49
N ILE A 683 2.28 18.96 -12.27
CA ILE A 683 2.48 20.28 -11.65
C ILE A 683 3.41 20.15 -10.44
N PRO A 684 4.54 20.88 -10.39
CA PRO A 684 5.48 20.81 -9.27
C PRO A 684 4.92 21.43 -7.97
N ARG A 685 5.34 20.83 -6.84
CA ARG A 685 4.90 21.09 -5.46
C ARG A 685 3.44 20.66 -5.21
N SER A 686 3.27 19.43 -4.74
CA SER A 686 1.98 18.90 -4.25
C SER A 686 1.44 19.74 -3.09
N LEU A 687 0.12 19.65 -2.85
CA LEU A 687 -0.51 20.32 -1.70
C LEU A 687 0.13 19.88 -0.37
N GLU A 688 0.45 18.60 -0.24
CA GLU A 688 1.18 18.00 0.90
C GLU A 688 2.54 18.68 1.13
N THR A 689 3.29 18.98 0.06
CA THR A 689 4.59 19.69 0.16
C THR A 689 4.40 21.10 0.71
N ILE A 690 3.35 21.80 0.26
CA ILE A 690 3.02 23.15 0.73
C ILE A 690 2.59 23.12 2.21
N ALA A 691 1.80 22.12 2.62
CA ALA A 691 1.33 21.96 3.99
C ALA A 691 2.43 21.54 4.99
N SER A 692 3.32 20.63 4.58
CA SER A 692 4.37 20.06 5.45
C SER A 692 5.66 20.88 5.48
N VAL A 693 6.06 21.51 4.36
CA VAL A 693 7.34 22.23 4.24
C VAL A 693 7.13 23.75 4.24
N ASP A 694 6.49 24.31 3.21
CA ASP A 694 6.39 25.77 3.04
C ASP A 694 5.70 26.45 4.25
N LEU A 695 4.62 25.84 4.75
CA LEU A 695 3.86 26.35 5.90
C LEU A 695 4.66 26.29 7.22
N GLN A 696 5.49 25.25 7.42
CA GLN A 696 6.40 25.17 8.57
C GLN A 696 7.55 26.18 8.49
N GLU A 697 8.03 26.50 7.27
CA GLU A 697 8.99 27.60 7.05
C GLU A 697 8.38 28.95 7.47
N GLY A 698 7.13 29.23 7.07
CA GLY A 698 6.39 30.43 7.49
C GLY A 698 6.18 30.51 9.01
N TYR A 699 5.88 29.37 9.66
CA TYR A 699 5.79 29.27 11.13
C TYR A 699 7.16 29.46 11.81
N ALA A 700 8.26 28.96 11.23
CA ALA A 700 9.60 29.21 11.72
C ALA A 700 9.98 30.71 11.64
N ALA A 701 9.67 31.36 10.51
CA ALA A 701 9.89 32.80 10.33
C ALA A 701 9.18 33.62 11.42
N MET A 702 7.90 33.32 11.70
CA MET A 702 7.13 33.95 12.79
C MET A 702 7.78 33.76 14.16
N ARG A 703 8.19 32.53 14.52
CA ARG A 703 8.87 32.23 15.79
C ARG A 703 10.21 32.95 15.93
N SER A 704 10.94 33.11 14.83
CA SER A 704 12.23 33.83 14.78
C SER A 704 12.10 35.36 14.66
N ASN A 705 10.88 35.92 14.66
CA ASN A 705 10.62 37.35 14.46
C ASN A 705 11.11 37.92 13.10
N LYS A 706 11.24 37.06 12.09
CA LYS A 706 11.62 37.44 10.70
C LYS A 706 10.37 37.73 9.86
N LEU A 707 9.68 38.82 10.21
CA LEU A 707 8.33 39.10 9.70
C LEU A 707 8.29 39.42 8.20
N GLN A 708 9.34 40.08 7.66
CA GLN A 708 9.44 40.41 6.24
C GLN A 708 9.57 39.14 5.39
N ASP A 709 10.52 38.27 5.74
CA ASP A 709 10.71 36.95 5.11
C ASP A 709 9.43 36.11 5.20
N GLY A 710 8.78 36.11 6.38
CA GLY A 710 7.52 35.40 6.61
C GLY A 710 6.39 35.82 5.67
N ILE A 711 6.21 37.13 5.42
CA ILE A 711 5.23 37.62 4.44
C ILE A 711 5.55 37.11 3.04
N VAL A 712 6.83 37.10 2.62
CA VAL A 712 7.24 36.58 1.31
C VAL A 712 6.96 35.08 1.19
N ILE A 713 7.22 34.29 2.24
CA ILE A 713 6.92 32.85 2.28
C ILE A 713 5.41 32.59 2.20
N PHE A 714 4.58 33.28 3.00
CA PHE A 714 3.13 33.12 2.92
C PHE A 714 2.54 33.64 1.60
N GLN A 715 3.13 34.67 0.97
CA GLN A 715 2.77 35.09 -0.39
C GLN A 715 3.15 34.01 -1.42
N ARG A 716 4.33 33.39 -1.30
CA ARG A 716 4.75 32.24 -2.12
C ARG A 716 3.75 31.08 -2.00
N ILE A 717 3.29 30.75 -0.79
CA ILE A 717 2.24 29.73 -0.55
C ILE A 717 0.95 30.10 -1.30
N LEU A 718 0.47 31.34 -1.16
CA LEU A 718 -0.72 31.82 -1.85
C LEU A 718 -0.57 31.77 -3.38
N HIS A 719 0.60 32.08 -3.93
CA HIS A 719 0.88 32.00 -5.38
C HIS A 719 1.00 30.56 -5.87
N SER A 720 1.59 29.67 -5.06
CA SER A 720 1.69 28.24 -5.36
C SER A 720 0.32 27.58 -5.43
N ILE A 721 -0.57 27.85 -4.47
CA ILE A 721 -1.94 27.27 -4.45
C ILE A 721 -2.81 27.84 -5.58
N LEU A 722 -2.61 29.10 -5.98
CA LEU A 722 -3.35 29.73 -7.09
C LEU A 722 -3.14 28.98 -8.42
N VAL A 723 -1.98 28.33 -8.57
CA VAL A 723 -1.56 27.61 -9.78
C VAL A 723 -1.13 26.20 -9.37
N ASN A 724 -2.09 25.42 -8.86
CA ASN A 724 -1.91 24.02 -8.49
C ASN A 724 -3.09 23.16 -8.97
N THR A 725 -2.90 21.84 -8.94
CA THR A 725 -3.91 20.83 -9.23
C THR A 725 -3.98 19.84 -8.08
N VAL A 726 -5.19 19.42 -7.69
CA VAL A 726 -5.41 18.45 -6.61
C VAL A 726 -6.31 17.31 -7.09
N SER A 727 -6.16 16.13 -6.49
CA SER A 727 -6.84 14.90 -6.92
C SER A 727 -8.24 14.67 -6.36
N SER A 728 -8.67 15.45 -5.37
CA SER A 728 -9.96 15.25 -4.71
C SER A 728 -10.59 16.58 -4.28
N GLU A 729 -11.92 16.59 -4.14
CA GLU A 729 -12.63 17.73 -3.57
C GLU A 729 -12.24 17.98 -2.09
N ALA A 730 -11.89 16.92 -1.35
CA ALA A 730 -11.36 17.06 0.02
C ALA A 730 -10.09 17.92 0.04
N HIS A 731 -9.14 17.68 -0.88
CA HIS A 731 -7.93 18.49 -1.02
C HIS A 731 -8.25 19.95 -1.43
N VAL A 732 -9.35 20.22 -2.16
CA VAL A 732 -9.81 21.60 -2.41
C VAL A 732 -10.25 22.29 -1.11
N THR A 733 -10.90 21.57 -0.19
CA THR A 733 -11.27 22.14 1.13
C THR A 733 -10.04 22.44 1.99
N GLU A 734 -9.01 21.59 1.93
CA GLU A 734 -7.74 21.80 2.62
C GLU A 734 -6.96 22.99 2.05
N ALA A 735 -6.84 23.09 0.73
CA ALA A 735 -6.22 24.25 0.06
C ALA A 735 -6.90 25.58 0.48
N LYS A 736 -8.23 25.59 0.62
CA LYS A 736 -8.98 26.75 1.15
C LYS A 736 -8.66 27.06 2.61
N LYS A 737 -8.44 26.05 3.47
CA LYS A 737 -7.96 26.25 4.85
C LYS A 737 -6.56 26.88 4.84
N ILE A 738 -5.63 26.37 4.04
CA ILE A 738 -4.25 26.90 3.93
C ILE A 738 -4.26 28.35 3.42
N ILE A 739 -5.09 28.69 2.42
CA ILE A 739 -5.29 30.08 1.96
C ILE A 739 -5.77 30.98 3.10
N SER A 740 -6.73 30.51 3.90
CA SER A 740 -7.21 31.27 5.07
C SER A 740 -6.09 31.46 6.09
N THR A 741 -5.34 30.42 6.44
CA THR A 741 -4.20 30.52 7.37
C THR A 741 -3.15 31.50 6.87
N ALA A 742 -2.69 31.36 5.62
CA ALA A 742 -1.70 32.25 5.03
C ALA A 742 -2.16 33.72 5.00
N ARG A 743 -3.45 33.99 4.75
CA ARG A 743 -4.04 35.33 4.88
C ARG A 743 -3.90 35.89 6.29
N GLU A 744 -4.31 35.14 7.32
CA GLU A 744 -4.25 35.60 8.71
C GLU A 744 -2.81 35.91 9.14
N TYR A 745 -1.84 35.09 8.73
CA TYR A 745 -0.43 35.33 8.99
C TYR A 745 0.12 36.57 8.29
N ILE A 746 -0.17 36.76 6.99
CA ILE A 746 0.25 37.98 6.27
C ILE A 746 -0.37 39.22 6.91
N LEU A 747 -1.67 39.20 7.23
CA LEU A 747 -2.36 40.32 7.86
C LEU A 747 -1.74 40.67 9.23
N ALA A 748 -1.46 39.66 10.06
CA ALA A 748 -0.81 39.84 11.35
C ALA A 748 0.61 40.42 11.22
N MET A 749 1.43 39.85 10.34
CA MET A 749 2.80 40.32 10.12
C MET A 749 2.85 41.73 9.54
N SER A 750 1.94 42.09 8.61
CA SER A 750 1.86 43.43 8.04
C SER A 750 1.54 44.50 9.09
N MET A 751 0.57 44.24 9.99
CA MET A 751 0.24 45.19 11.07
C MET A 751 1.42 45.42 12.02
N GLU A 752 2.13 44.36 12.42
CA GLU A 752 3.29 44.49 13.30
C GLU A 752 4.48 45.17 12.61
N LEU A 753 4.61 45.07 11.29
CA LEU A 753 5.58 45.84 10.51
C LEU A 753 5.19 47.32 10.37
N GLU A 754 3.92 47.65 10.09
CA GLU A 754 3.43 49.03 10.07
C GLU A 754 3.65 49.69 11.45
N ARG A 755 3.29 48.98 12.53
CA ARG A 755 3.49 49.43 13.91
C ARG A 755 4.97 49.73 14.24
N ARG A 756 5.90 48.96 13.67
CA ARG A 756 7.37 49.18 13.82
C ARG A 756 7.91 50.32 12.95
N ALA A 757 7.21 50.67 11.87
CA ALA A 757 7.61 51.77 10.99
C ALA A 757 7.17 53.16 11.51
N LEU A 758 6.13 53.21 12.36
CA LEU A 758 5.62 54.46 12.94
C LEU A 758 6.48 54.95 14.12
N PRO A 759 6.98 56.20 14.10
CA PRO A 759 7.71 56.79 15.23
C PRO A 759 6.75 57.18 16.35
N THR A 760 7.08 56.78 17.58
CA THR A 760 6.22 56.96 18.78
C THR A 760 6.31 58.35 19.44
N ASP A 761 7.06 59.29 18.85
CA ASP A 761 7.39 60.58 19.50
C ASP A 761 6.21 61.56 19.54
N THR A 762 5.23 61.39 18.64
CA THR A 762 3.99 62.18 18.61
C THR A 762 2.82 61.41 19.25
N PRO A 763 1.92 62.06 20.02
CA PRO A 763 0.83 61.38 20.70
C PRO A 763 -0.15 60.67 19.75
N GLU A 764 -0.36 61.19 18.54
CA GLU A 764 -1.21 60.57 17.51
C GLU A 764 -0.64 59.25 17.00
N ASN A 765 0.66 59.22 16.63
CA ASN A 765 1.32 57.98 16.24
C ASN A 765 1.43 56.97 17.40
N LEU A 766 1.55 57.44 18.65
CA LEU A 766 1.54 56.57 19.82
C LEU A 766 0.17 55.88 19.99
N LYS A 767 -0.93 56.64 19.87
CA LYS A 767 -2.30 56.09 19.83
C LYS A 767 -2.46 55.06 18.70
N ARG A 768 -2.06 55.41 17.49
CA ARG A 768 -2.12 54.51 16.32
C ARG A 768 -1.27 53.24 16.51
N SER A 769 -0.10 53.36 17.15
CA SER A 769 0.76 52.21 17.46
C SER A 769 0.12 51.28 18.50
N LEU A 770 -0.59 51.85 19.49
CA LEU A 770 -1.37 51.08 20.47
C LEU A 770 -2.54 50.34 19.82
N GLU A 771 -3.30 51.01 18.95
CA GLU A 771 -4.39 50.41 18.15
C GLU A 771 -3.89 49.25 17.28
N LEU A 772 -2.83 49.45 16.50
CA LEU A 772 -2.21 48.39 15.70
C LEU A 772 -1.74 47.21 16.57
N SER A 773 -1.20 47.47 17.77
CA SER A 773 -0.82 46.40 18.71
C SER A 773 -2.03 45.61 19.23
N ALA A 774 -3.19 46.26 19.37
CA ALA A 774 -4.43 45.62 19.79
C ALA A 774 -5.04 44.80 18.65
N TYR A 775 -5.10 45.35 17.43
CA TYR A 775 -5.57 44.66 16.22
C TYR A 775 -4.72 43.42 15.90
N PHE A 776 -3.41 43.46 16.16
CA PHE A 776 -2.51 42.31 16.02
C PHE A 776 -2.91 41.08 16.88
N THR A 777 -3.78 41.24 17.88
CA THR A 777 -4.30 40.13 18.72
C THR A 777 -5.53 39.42 18.13
N ILE A 778 -6.13 39.97 17.06
CA ILE A 778 -7.38 39.50 16.45
C ILE A 778 -7.19 38.37 15.42
N PRO A 779 -6.19 38.39 14.51
CA PRO A 779 -6.02 37.35 13.50
C PRO A 779 -5.97 35.93 14.06
N LYS A 780 -6.53 34.98 13.31
CA LYS A 780 -6.67 33.57 13.73
C LYS A 780 -5.37 32.79 13.50
N LEU A 781 -4.39 33.06 14.36
CA LEU A 781 -3.08 32.40 14.38
C LEU A 781 -3.09 31.14 15.26
N GLU A 782 -2.17 30.21 14.98
CA GLU A 782 -1.83 29.09 15.86
C GLU A 782 -1.59 29.55 17.30
N VAL A 783 -1.98 28.72 18.27
CA VAL A 783 -2.00 29.07 19.70
C VAL A 783 -0.65 29.63 20.17
N ALA A 784 0.46 28.98 19.79
CA ALA A 784 1.83 29.41 20.13
C ALA A 784 2.18 30.79 19.56
N HIS A 785 1.76 31.10 18.33
CA HIS A 785 2.02 32.39 17.68
C HIS A 785 1.10 33.48 18.23
N ARG A 786 -0.16 33.14 18.55
CA ARG A 786 -1.12 34.04 19.19
C ARG A 786 -0.67 34.47 20.59
N GLN A 787 0.01 33.59 21.34
CA GLN A 787 0.65 33.97 22.61
C GLN A 787 1.70 35.07 22.44
N LEU A 788 2.51 35.02 21.37
CA LEU A 788 3.54 36.04 21.10
C LEU A 788 2.90 37.41 20.80
N ALA A 789 1.83 37.42 20.00
CA ALA A 789 1.07 38.64 19.69
C ALA A 789 0.43 39.26 20.95
N LEU A 790 -0.26 38.45 21.77
CA LEU A 790 -0.84 38.89 23.05
C LEU A 790 0.23 39.38 24.03
N MET A 791 1.40 38.74 24.09
CA MET A 791 2.51 39.18 24.94
C MET A 791 3.08 40.54 24.51
N ALA A 792 3.21 40.76 23.20
CA ALA A 792 3.67 42.03 22.64
C ALA A 792 2.68 43.17 22.96
N ALA A 793 1.40 42.95 22.68
CA ALA A 793 0.32 43.90 22.97
C ALA A 793 0.21 44.22 24.47
N MET A 794 0.21 43.20 25.34
CA MET A 794 0.16 43.35 26.80
C MET A 794 1.33 44.19 27.33
N LYS A 795 2.56 43.93 26.87
CA LYS A 795 3.74 44.70 27.28
C LYS A 795 3.66 46.15 26.80
N PHE A 796 3.28 46.37 25.54
CA PHE A 796 3.23 47.70 24.95
C PHE A 796 2.12 48.57 25.59
N ALA A 797 0.95 48.00 25.88
CA ALA A 797 -0.10 48.68 26.63
C ALA A 797 0.35 49.01 28.07
N TYR A 798 0.97 48.05 28.78
CA TYR A 798 1.46 48.26 30.15
C TYR A 798 2.53 49.37 30.25
N THR A 799 3.50 49.40 29.32
CA THR A 799 4.55 50.45 29.30
C THR A 799 3.97 51.85 29.06
N ASN A 800 2.89 51.95 28.29
CA ASN A 800 2.21 53.23 28.00
C ASN A 800 1.05 53.56 28.96
N GLN A 801 0.98 52.90 30.13
CA GLN A 801 -0.03 53.15 31.17
C GLN A 801 -1.49 52.85 30.74
N ASN A 802 -1.69 52.00 29.72
CA ASN A 802 -3.00 51.45 29.36
C ASN A 802 -3.24 50.12 30.10
N PHE A 803 -3.59 50.23 31.40
CA PHE A 803 -3.71 49.08 32.30
C PHE A 803 -5.00 48.27 32.11
N SER A 804 -6.12 48.87 31.70
CA SER A 804 -7.37 48.15 31.39
C SER A 804 -7.19 47.29 30.13
N SER A 805 -6.64 47.88 29.07
CA SER A 805 -6.27 47.16 27.85
C SER A 805 -5.25 46.03 28.12
N ALA A 806 -4.20 46.30 28.90
CA ALA A 806 -3.21 45.29 29.29
C ALA A 806 -3.82 44.13 30.11
N LEU A 807 -4.76 44.42 31.01
CA LEU A 807 -5.50 43.43 31.80
C LEU A 807 -6.33 42.49 30.90
N SER A 808 -6.98 43.04 29.87
CA SER A 808 -7.71 42.23 28.89
C SER A 808 -6.80 41.26 28.14
N PHE A 809 -5.68 41.74 27.60
CA PHE A 809 -4.71 40.88 26.90
C PHE A 809 -4.13 39.81 27.83
N ALA A 810 -3.84 40.14 29.09
CA ALA A 810 -3.40 39.17 30.09
C ALA A 810 -4.47 38.07 30.35
N ASN A 811 -5.74 38.44 30.46
CA ASN A 811 -6.85 37.49 30.62
C ASN A 811 -7.01 36.56 29.41
N ARG A 812 -7.01 37.11 28.17
CA ARG A 812 -7.06 36.31 26.93
C ARG A 812 -5.85 35.38 26.80
N MET A 813 -4.67 35.84 27.22
CA MET A 813 -3.43 35.05 27.20
C MET A 813 -3.44 33.90 28.20
N ILE A 814 -4.05 34.09 29.39
CA ILE A 814 -4.24 33.03 30.38
C ILE A 814 -5.28 32.01 29.90
N ALA A 815 -6.39 32.48 29.30
CA ALA A 815 -7.46 31.61 28.79
C ALA A 815 -7.01 30.71 27.62
N ASN A 816 -6.14 31.21 26.73
CA ASN A 816 -5.64 30.44 25.57
C ASN A 816 -4.66 29.32 25.94
N GLY A 817 -4.09 29.32 27.17
CA GLY A 817 -3.05 28.37 27.57
C GLY A 817 -1.71 28.53 26.83
N GLY A 818 -0.69 27.79 27.26
CA GLY A 818 0.64 27.75 26.62
C GLY A 818 1.81 27.73 27.62
N SER A 819 2.97 28.28 27.26
CA SER A 819 4.20 28.05 28.04
C SER A 819 4.18 28.72 29.43
N ALA A 820 4.62 27.99 30.46
CA ALA A 820 4.55 28.43 31.86
C ALA A 820 5.24 29.78 32.11
N LYS A 821 6.43 30.01 31.52
CA LYS A 821 7.17 31.28 31.62
C LYS A 821 6.37 32.49 31.13
N LEU A 822 5.58 32.31 30.05
CA LEU A 822 4.74 33.36 29.50
C LEU A 822 3.49 33.61 30.36
N LEU A 823 2.85 32.54 30.83
CA LEU A 823 1.68 32.61 31.71
C LEU A 823 2.00 33.26 33.07
N ASP A 824 3.16 32.99 33.65
CA ASP A 824 3.56 33.61 34.93
C ASP A 824 3.91 35.09 34.79
N GLN A 825 4.39 35.54 33.62
CA GLN A 825 4.53 36.97 33.32
C GLN A 825 3.15 37.64 33.17
N ALA A 826 2.21 36.99 32.46
CA ALA A 826 0.83 37.49 32.32
C ALA A 826 0.12 37.63 33.67
N LYS A 827 0.25 36.63 34.57
CA LYS A 827 -0.31 36.70 35.95
C LYS A 827 0.27 37.87 36.77
N LYS A 828 1.58 38.14 36.65
CA LYS A 828 2.24 39.26 37.35
C LYS A 828 1.73 40.62 36.87
N ILE A 829 1.63 40.81 35.55
CA ILE A 829 1.11 42.05 34.95
C ILE A 829 -0.38 42.22 35.30
N LYS A 830 -1.18 41.15 35.19
CA LYS A 830 -2.59 41.13 35.63
C LYS A 830 -2.78 41.65 37.06
N ALA A 831 -2.05 41.09 38.02
CA ALA A 831 -2.15 41.47 39.45
C ALA A 831 -1.65 42.90 39.76
N GLN A 832 -0.96 43.56 38.81
CA GLN A 832 -0.60 44.97 38.88
C GLN A 832 -1.68 45.85 38.23
N CYS A 833 -2.17 45.48 37.05
CA CYS A 833 -3.24 46.19 36.34
C CYS A 833 -4.58 46.19 37.11
N GLU A 834 -4.92 45.10 37.80
CA GLU A 834 -6.12 45.00 38.64
C GLU A 834 -6.16 46.04 39.78
N ARG A 835 -5.02 46.62 40.16
CA ARG A 835 -4.93 47.64 41.21
C ARG A 835 -5.29 49.05 40.73
N ASN A 836 -5.19 49.30 39.42
CA ASN A 836 -5.55 50.58 38.80
C ASN A 836 -5.99 50.36 37.34
N PRO A 837 -7.22 49.86 37.10
CA PRO A 837 -7.72 49.54 35.77
C PRO A 837 -8.21 50.80 35.03
N GLN A 838 -7.30 51.71 34.72
CA GLN A 838 -7.53 52.88 33.88
C GLN A 838 -6.57 52.88 32.70
N ASP A 839 -7.03 53.37 31.55
CA ASP A 839 -6.21 53.59 30.36
C ASP A 839 -5.89 55.08 30.22
N ALA A 840 -4.62 55.41 30.01
CA ALA A 840 -4.15 56.78 29.85
C ALA A 840 -4.45 57.36 28.44
N ILE A 841 -4.56 56.49 27.43
CA ILE A 841 -4.83 56.85 26.04
C ILE A 841 -6.04 56.05 25.55
N GLU A 842 -7.11 56.75 25.15
CA GLU A 842 -8.29 56.15 24.54
C GLU A 842 -8.00 55.67 23.10
N ILE A 843 -8.14 54.36 22.86
CA ILE A 843 -7.86 53.69 21.59
C ILE A 843 -9.17 53.16 20.95
N GLU A 844 -9.25 53.13 19.61
CA GLU A 844 -10.40 52.58 18.89
C GLU A 844 -10.42 51.04 18.89
N PHE A 845 -10.59 50.41 20.06
CA PHE A 845 -10.56 48.95 20.19
C PHE A 845 -11.65 48.43 21.14
N ASP A 846 -12.77 47.96 20.58
CA ASP A 846 -13.78 47.22 21.34
C ASP A 846 -13.46 45.72 21.35
N GLN A 847 -13.13 45.20 22.54
CA GLN A 847 -12.82 43.79 22.77
C GLN A 847 -14.03 42.85 22.75
N PHE A 848 -15.25 43.38 22.81
CA PHE A 848 -16.51 42.63 22.85
C PHE A 848 -17.23 42.61 21.49
N ALA A 849 -16.95 43.57 20.61
CA ALA A 849 -17.48 43.62 19.26
C ALA A 849 -16.78 42.60 18.34
N GLU A 850 -17.57 41.95 17.47
CA GLU A 850 -17.01 41.20 16.34
C GLU A 850 -16.76 42.15 15.16
N PHE A 851 -15.50 42.24 14.75
CA PHE A 851 -15.04 43.02 13.60
C PHE A 851 -13.94 42.28 12.85
N ASP A 852 -13.82 42.57 11.55
CA ASP A 852 -12.68 42.17 10.72
C ASP A 852 -11.74 43.36 10.54
N ILE A 853 -10.51 43.14 10.09
CA ILE A 853 -9.53 44.22 9.88
C ILE A 853 -9.35 44.47 8.38
N CYS A 854 -9.46 45.74 7.96
CA CYS A 854 -9.13 46.15 6.60
C CYS A 854 -7.64 45.95 6.34
N ALA A 855 -7.26 45.10 5.38
CA ALA A 855 -5.86 44.77 5.12
C ALA A 855 -5.06 45.85 4.33
N ALA A 856 -5.64 47.02 4.08
CA ALA A 856 -4.96 48.17 3.47
C ALA A 856 -4.78 49.34 4.44
N SER A 857 -5.84 49.69 5.19
CA SER A 857 -5.82 50.78 6.17
C SER A 857 -5.54 50.31 7.61
N HIS A 858 -5.54 49.01 7.87
CA HIS A 858 -5.38 48.42 9.20
C HIS A 858 -6.29 49.08 10.26
N THR A 859 -7.57 49.21 9.89
CA THR A 859 -8.67 49.72 10.74
C THR A 859 -9.81 48.69 10.80
N PRO A 860 -10.62 48.70 11.88
CA PRO A 860 -11.70 47.73 12.07
C PRO A 860 -12.86 47.95 11.07
N ILE A 861 -13.52 46.84 10.75
CA ILE A 861 -14.73 46.73 9.93
C ILE A 861 -15.77 46.02 10.80
N TYR A 862 -16.57 46.79 11.53
CA TYR A 862 -17.59 46.25 12.43
C TYR A 862 -18.75 45.59 11.67
N GLY A 863 -19.37 44.58 12.27
CA GLY A 863 -20.52 43.88 11.69
C GLY A 863 -21.64 44.82 11.25
N GLY A 864 -22.04 44.73 9.97
CA GLY A 864 -23.06 45.61 9.36
C GLY A 864 -22.50 46.82 8.58
N SER A 865 -21.21 47.15 8.73
CA SER A 865 -20.57 48.14 7.85
C SER A 865 -20.33 47.59 6.43
N PRO A 866 -20.43 48.43 5.39
CA PRO A 866 -20.24 47.97 4.02
C PRO A 866 -18.76 47.61 3.78
N SER A 867 -18.52 46.40 3.30
CA SER A 867 -17.16 45.87 3.11
C SER A 867 -17.04 45.04 1.84
N VAL A 868 -15.83 45.02 1.30
CA VAL A 868 -15.51 44.39 0.01
C VAL A 868 -14.44 43.33 0.24
N THR A 869 -14.59 42.16 -0.37
CA THR A 869 -13.67 41.04 -0.22
C THR A 869 -12.74 40.86 -1.41
N CYS A 870 -11.54 40.35 -1.16
CA CYS A 870 -10.70 39.74 -2.18
C CYS A 870 -11.34 38.40 -2.61
N PRO A 871 -11.64 38.18 -3.90
CA PRO A 871 -12.29 36.94 -4.36
C PRO A 871 -11.43 35.68 -4.21
N TYR A 872 -10.11 35.82 -4.08
CA TYR A 872 -9.20 34.69 -3.85
C TYR A 872 -9.04 34.34 -2.36
N THR A 873 -8.58 35.29 -1.55
CA THR A 873 -8.22 35.05 -0.14
C THR A 873 -9.38 35.26 0.84
N GLY A 874 -10.46 35.89 0.41
CA GLY A 874 -11.54 36.34 1.30
C GLY A 874 -11.16 37.49 2.24
N THR A 875 -10.00 38.13 2.04
CA THR A 875 -9.56 39.30 2.83
C THR A 875 -10.55 40.45 2.69
N LYS A 876 -10.99 41.06 3.80
CA LYS A 876 -11.90 42.21 3.80
C LYS A 876 -11.16 43.54 3.72
N TYR A 877 -11.84 44.50 3.09
CA TYR A 877 -11.41 45.88 2.89
C TYR A 877 -12.62 46.81 2.99
N HIS A 878 -12.38 48.08 3.34
CA HIS A 878 -13.38 49.15 3.18
C HIS A 878 -13.71 49.38 1.70
N GLU A 879 -14.93 49.86 1.40
CA GLU A 879 -15.38 50.11 0.02
C GLU A 879 -14.45 51.04 -0.78
N GLN A 880 -13.77 51.97 -0.09
CA GLN A 880 -12.79 52.90 -0.67
C GLN A 880 -11.65 52.20 -1.43
N HIS A 881 -11.36 50.93 -1.12
CA HIS A 881 -10.31 50.14 -1.76
C HIS A 881 -10.83 49.19 -2.86
N LYS A 882 -12.12 49.25 -3.21
CA LYS A 882 -12.70 48.46 -4.31
C LYS A 882 -11.98 48.76 -5.63
N GLY A 883 -11.61 47.71 -6.37
CA GLY A 883 -10.82 47.82 -7.59
C GLY A 883 -9.30 47.95 -7.39
N SER A 884 -8.81 48.19 -6.17
CA SER A 884 -7.37 48.15 -5.89
C SER A 884 -6.83 46.71 -5.87
N VAL A 885 -5.52 46.53 -6.07
CA VAL A 885 -4.88 45.21 -5.96
C VAL A 885 -4.79 44.82 -4.48
N CYS A 886 -5.23 43.59 -4.16
CA CYS A 886 -5.22 43.06 -2.80
C CYS A 886 -3.80 43.03 -2.22
N THR A 887 -3.57 43.78 -1.13
CA THR A 887 -2.30 43.85 -0.39
C THR A 887 -1.77 42.50 0.09
N VAL A 888 -2.67 41.55 0.40
CA VAL A 888 -2.31 40.22 0.91
C VAL A 888 -1.75 39.32 -0.19
N CYS A 889 -2.50 39.11 -1.29
CA CYS A 889 -2.08 38.20 -2.37
C CYS A 889 -1.30 38.88 -3.50
N LYS A 890 -1.33 40.22 -3.61
CA LYS A 890 -0.72 41.05 -4.66
C LYS A 890 -1.18 40.76 -6.11
N VAL A 891 -2.19 39.92 -6.31
CA VAL A 891 -2.64 39.42 -7.64
C VAL A 891 -4.08 39.84 -7.97
N SER A 892 -5.03 39.54 -7.08
CA SER A 892 -6.46 39.77 -7.30
C SER A 892 -6.87 41.22 -7.04
N ALA A 893 -7.81 41.73 -7.84
CA ALA A 893 -8.49 43.01 -7.57
C ALA A 893 -9.59 42.83 -6.50
N VAL A 894 -9.64 43.76 -5.54
CA VAL A 894 -10.59 43.75 -4.43
C VAL A 894 -12.01 44.02 -4.93
N GLY A 895 -12.93 43.10 -4.68
CA GLY A 895 -14.33 43.21 -5.11
C GLY A 895 -14.59 42.89 -6.59
N ALA A 896 -13.64 42.28 -7.30
CA ALA A 896 -13.87 41.81 -8.66
C ALA A 896 -14.85 40.61 -8.67
N PRO A 897 -15.77 40.54 -9.66
CA PRO A 897 -16.63 39.37 -9.83
C PRO A 897 -15.79 38.17 -10.26
N ALA A 898 -15.99 37.02 -9.62
CA ALA A 898 -15.16 35.84 -9.80
C ALA A 898 -15.99 34.56 -9.59
N SER A 899 -15.70 33.51 -10.37
CA SER A 899 -16.42 32.22 -10.25
C SER A 899 -15.97 31.34 -9.08
N GLY A 900 -14.90 31.73 -8.38
CA GLY A 900 -14.20 30.91 -7.39
C GLY A 900 -13.03 30.11 -8.00
N LEU A 901 -12.04 29.84 -7.14
CA LEU A 901 -10.83 29.06 -7.44
C LEU A 901 -11.17 27.62 -7.86
N ARG A 902 -10.59 27.15 -8.97
CA ARG A 902 -10.69 25.76 -9.44
C ARG A 902 -9.33 25.08 -9.39
N LEU A 903 -9.23 24.00 -8.61
CA LEU A 903 -8.02 23.15 -8.49
C LEU A 903 -8.26 21.68 -8.89
N PHE A 904 -9.52 21.30 -9.11
CA PHE A 904 -9.98 19.94 -9.35
C PHE A 904 -11.12 19.94 -10.38
N VAL A 905 -11.23 18.85 -11.15
CA VAL A 905 -12.33 18.59 -12.08
C VAL A 905 -12.81 17.15 -11.84
N PRO A 906 -14.10 16.93 -11.53
CA PRO A 906 -14.64 15.58 -11.38
C PRO A 906 -14.48 14.76 -12.67
N GLY A 907 -13.96 13.53 -12.57
CA GLY A 907 -13.78 12.62 -13.70
C GLY A 907 -12.48 12.75 -14.49
N GLN A 908 -11.44 13.37 -13.93
CA GLN A 908 -10.07 13.42 -14.49
C GLN A 908 -9.09 12.39 -13.86
N HIS A 909 -9.62 11.34 -13.24
CA HIS A 909 -8.90 10.21 -12.64
C HIS A 909 -9.65 8.92 -12.97
#